data_AF-A0A951C874-F1
#
_entry.id   AF-A0A951C874-F1
#
_cell.length_a   1.000
_cell.length_b   1.000
_cell.length_c   1.000
_cell.angle_alpha   90.00
_cell.angle_beta   90.00
_cell.angle_gamma   90.00
#
_symmetry.space_group_name_H-M   'P 1'
#
loop_
_entity.id
_entity.type
_entity.pdbx_description
1 polymer ?
#
loop_
_entity_poly.entity_id
_entity_poly.type
_entity_poly.pdbx_seq_one_letter_code
_entity_poly.pdbx_strand_id
1 'polypeptide(L)'
;MRPLDRLSDYLGAVERRLRLMAVTRGIAATAGAALVLTVAAVLLANYFAFSKPSVTGARFLLFLGVAFAIAAALVYPLIRLNRRRAAREAETRYPQFEERLLTLSEKMDQNARDPFLHLLADDTLSVAQQTEPKAVAKGSWLFGFSSAAVVSMLVLLWLGLYGPGFLGYGTSLLWGGIPKAGAQPFYDIEVQPGNHTVKKRANQTITARLHGFAAPKVRLFGKCSSSSQWEPVEMRTQADGTAYEFVIPGLLESLDYYVEAGGVRSKTYKLTVMDLPAVKSMTTTYHYPAWTGLPDYVENPGGDLRAVEGTTAELEIKTDKPLANGALLLEDGSKIPLRAGPNGSLLAKVPIRKDGQYHVAAIENGDDVRLTEDYFIEAQKDHPPDIKITRPGRDFRASPIEEVTITAEAKDDFGLKDVTLHYSVNGGEEKTASLLQQRNGKNSTASTTLALEDFKVQPGDIVSFYAEAKDARTTTRTDMFFIEAQPFERNYTQSQQGGGGGGGGGAMDDQNQISQRQKEIIAATWNELKGSGAKGTEAENANFLSQVQSKLRDQAKSLAERMKSRQLSEAGDSFKQFVSYMEQAAAAMTPASEKLKGASWKDALAPEEKALQYLERAESVFRDIQVAFGNQGGGGGGGAQGGARDLEGLFDLELDTEKNQFESAQQMQSADQRQQQIDDALQKLEQLAKRQQELADQKQNPQTLAEKRYQQEMLRREAEQLQRQIEQLQRQQQGQQSQQGQSSQQSQQQGQQSQNGQPGQSSQQQANGRPGQSGSSSAMENQTMRQTMERLQQALDNMRQAASSQQAGTPQSEADARRAAEQLKEAQQMLSGLRQRQSGGKVDDLARQADELAQRQQNFEGQLRRAVGAQGQQQQPGPFGQQGQGRMSRDQQQQLYDERAKETDDLKRLEQQMQNAVRELAGTEPKASGKLREALGQMQQQELPRDMQRNGEYIRRGLGEYAVLSESMITQGLNNLRDQLHGVQQAIDQNKDGKDGKGARDDKDSKAAEQALTQVERLRQQLEALQQRQNGQNGPSGRNGQQPGNQNGQGNQNGQGNQPGGNQAGNNNQGGFQRGSLSRDGQQPNGANANGGAFGPNA
;
A
#
# COMPACT_ATOMS: atom_id res chain seq x y z
N MET A 1 77.75 70.56 -14.82
CA MET A 1 76.34 70.89 -15.12
C MET A 1 76.04 72.24 -14.51
N ARG A 2 75.44 73.17 -15.27
CA ARG A 2 75.14 74.50 -14.73
C ARG A 2 74.03 74.39 -13.67
N PRO A 3 74.01 75.25 -12.63
CA PRO A 3 72.98 75.20 -11.57
C PRO A 3 71.56 75.25 -12.12
N LEU A 4 71.37 76.03 -13.19
CA LEU A 4 70.11 76.18 -13.92
C LEU A 4 69.64 74.87 -14.58
N ASP A 5 70.56 74.06 -15.12
CA ASP A 5 70.23 72.75 -15.71
C ASP A 5 69.72 71.79 -14.62
N ARG A 6 70.43 71.71 -13.48
CA ARG A 6 70.06 70.83 -12.36
C ARG A 6 68.71 71.20 -11.74
N LEU A 7 68.41 72.49 -11.61
CA LEU A 7 67.14 72.95 -11.06
C LEU A 7 65.99 72.78 -12.08
N SER A 8 66.27 72.92 -13.37
CA SER A 8 65.31 72.60 -14.43
C SER A 8 64.97 71.10 -14.47
N ASP A 9 65.94 70.23 -14.21
CA ASP A 9 65.75 68.78 -14.06
C ASP A 9 64.92 68.45 -12.81
N TYR A 10 65.16 69.17 -11.69
CA TYR A 10 64.35 69.06 -10.47
C TYR A 10 62.89 69.46 -10.70
N LEU A 11 62.63 70.61 -11.32
CA LEU A 11 61.28 71.05 -11.70
C LEU A 11 60.62 70.06 -12.68
N GLY A 12 61.37 69.52 -13.64
CA GLY A 12 60.90 68.48 -14.54
C GLY A 12 60.53 67.17 -13.81
N ALA A 13 61.29 66.79 -12.77
CA ALA A 13 60.98 65.62 -11.94
C ALA A 13 59.72 65.82 -11.09
N VAL A 14 59.54 67.01 -10.51
CA VAL A 14 58.32 67.40 -9.76
C VAL A 14 57.11 67.42 -10.70
N GLU A 15 57.23 68.03 -11.88
CA GLU A 15 56.17 68.07 -12.90
C GLU A 15 55.75 66.66 -13.34
N ARG A 16 56.71 65.77 -13.65
CA ARG A 16 56.43 64.37 -14.01
C ARG A 16 55.69 63.62 -12.90
N ARG A 17 56.08 63.82 -11.64
CA ARG A 17 55.38 63.20 -10.49
C ARG A 17 53.98 63.74 -10.28
N LEU A 18 53.77 65.06 -10.38
CA LEU A 18 52.44 65.65 -10.26
C LEU A 18 51.52 65.22 -11.40
N ARG A 19 52.04 65.09 -12.63
CA ARG A 19 51.31 64.50 -13.75
C ARG A 19 50.96 63.04 -13.48
N LEU A 20 51.89 62.23 -12.96
CA LEU A 20 51.62 60.83 -12.61
C LEU A 20 50.55 60.73 -11.51
N MET A 21 50.54 61.64 -10.55
CA MET A 21 49.49 61.74 -9.52
C MET A 21 48.13 62.14 -10.10
N ALA A 22 48.10 63.12 -11.02
CA ALA A 22 46.88 63.51 -11.71
C ALA A 22 46.33 62.38 -12.59
N VAL A 23 47.19 61.64 -13.28
CA VAL A 23 46.83 60.48 -14.11
C VAL A 23 46.25 59.36 -13.25
N THR A 24 46.94 58.95 -12.18
CA THR A 24 46.47 57.86 -11.30
C THR A 24 45.15 58.19 -10.61
N ARG A 25 45.00 59.42 -10.10
CA ARG A 25 43.72 59.91 -9.56
C ARG A 25 42.62 59.97 -10.61
N GLY A 26 42.94 60.44 -11.82
CA GLY A 26 42.01 60.52 -12.93
C GLY A 26 41.51 59.15 -13.36
N ILE A 27 42.40 58.17 -13.52
CA ILE A 27 42.06 56.78 -13.84
C ILE A 27 41.21 56.14 -12.74
N ALA A 28 41.53 56.39 -11.46
CA ALA A 28 40.73 55.88 -10.35
C ALA A 28 39.29 56.45 -10.35
N ALA A 29 39.16 57.76 -10.56
CA ALA A 29 37.87 58.42 -10.63
C ALA A 29 37.04 57.97 -11.84
N THR A 30 37.66 57.79 -13.01
CA THR A 30 36.97 57.30 -14.21
C THR A 30 36.55 55.84 -14.07
N ALA A 31 37.40 54.98 -13.52
CA ALA A 31 37.06 53.58 -13.26
C ALA A 31 35.91 53.44 -12.26
N GLY A 32 35.93 54.23 -11.17
CA GLY A 32 34.83 54.29 -10.21
C GLY A 32 33.53 54.81 -10.82
N ALA A 33 33.60 55.88 -11.62
CA ALA A 33 32.44 56.43 -12.32
C ALA A 33 31.86 55.42 -13.33
N ALA A 34 32.71 54.72 -14.09
CA ALA A 34 32.28 53.68 -15.02
C ALA A 34 31.53 52.55 -14.30
N LEU A 35 32.01 52.11 -13.13
CA LEU A 35 31.34 51.09 -12.32
C LEU A 35 29.95 51.55 -11.85
N VAL A 36 29.85 52.75 -11.25
CA VAL A 36 28.58 53.29 -10.75
C VAL A 36 27.58 53.52 -11.88
N LEU A 37 28.03 54.11 -13.01
CA LEU A 37 27.19 54.33 -14.18
C LEU A 37 26.71 53.01 -14.80
N THR A 38 27.54 51.97 -14.79
CA THR A 38 27.15 50.65 -15.29
C THR A 38 26.04 50.05 -14.43
N VAL A 39 26.18 50.05 -13.11
CA VAL A 39 25.15 49.53 -12.20
C VAL A 39 23.84 50.32 -12.36
N ALA A 40 23.91 51.65 -12.42
CA ALA A 40 22.72 52.49 -12.63
C ALA A 40 22.05 52.22 -13.99
N ALA A 41 22.83 52.07 -15.06
CA ALA A 41 22.34 51.76 -16.39
C ALA A 41 21.68 50.37 -16.47
N VAL A 42 22.23 49.37 -15.76
CA VAL A 42 21.61 48.04 -15.68
C VAL A 42 20.31 48.06 -14.90
N LEU A 43 20.24 48.78 -13.78
CA LEU A 43 19.00 48.94 -13.01
C LEU A 43 17.91 49.62 -13.85
N LEU A 44 18.28 50.65 -14.62
CA LEU A 44 17.37 51.33 -15.55
C LEU A 44 16.90 50.40 -16.68
N ALA A 45 17.82 49.62 -17.27
CA ALA A 45 17.47 48.67 -18.33
C ALA A 45 16.59 47.52 -17.81
N ASN A 46 16.84 47.04 -16.58
CA ASN A 46 16.04 46.01 -15.93
C ASN A 46 14.59 46.47 -15.68
N TYR A 47 14.40 47.73 -15.27
CA TYR A 47 13.05 48.30 -15.11
C TYR A 47 12.21 48.23 -16.40
N PHE A 48 12.85 48.31 -17.56
CA PHE A 48 12.22 48.20 -18.88
C PHE A 48 12.45 46.82 -19.55
N ALA A 49 12.70 45.78 -18.75
CA ALA A 49 12.89 44.39 -19.21
C ALA A 49 13.93 44.24 -20.35
N PHE A 50 14.97 45.08 -20.35
CA PHE A 50 16.02 45.12 -21.37
C PHE A 50 15.49 45.29 -22.82
N SER A 51 14.42 46.06 -23.00
CA SER A 51 13.93 46.42 -24.34
C SER A 51 15.02 47.07 -25.20
N LYS A 52 14.99 46.87 -26.52
CA LYS A 52 15.95 47.45 -27.48
C LYS A 52 16.21 48.96 -27.29
N PRO A 53 15.20 49.83 -27.15
CA PRO A 53 15.43 51.26 -26.93
C PRO A 53 16.03 51.56 -25.55
N SER A 54 15.64 50.84 -24.50
CA SER A 54 16.19 51.05 -23.15
C SER A 54 17.68 50.73 -23.08
N VAL A 55 18.11 49.63 -23.71
CA VAL A 55 19.52 49.22 -23.77
C VAL A 55 20.33 50.22 -24.59
N THR A 56 19.78 50.70 -25.71
CA THR A 56 20.46 51.67 -26.57
C THR A 56 20.63 53.02 -25.87
N GLY A 57 19.58 53.50 -25.20
CA GLY A 57 19.62 54.74 -24.40
C GLY A 57 20.55 54.63 -23.19
N ALA A 58 20.52 53.51 -22.47
CA ALA A 58 21.40 53.25 -21.34
C ALA A 58 22.88 53.20 -21.76
N ARG A 59 23.20 52.59 -22.91
CA ARG A 59 24.54 52.63 -23.50
C ARG A 59 24.98 54.05 -23.83
N PHE A 60 24.12 54.85 -24.48
CA PHE A 60 24.46 56.22 -24.83
C PHE A 60 24.77 57.07 -23.60
N LEU A 61 23.93 57.00 -22.56
CA LEU A 61 24.15 57.70 -21.29
C LEU A 61 25.41 57.23 -20.56
N LEU A 62 25.68 55.92 -20.58
CA LEU A 62 26.89 55.34 -19.99
C LEU A 62 28.15 55.88 -20.67
N PHE A 63 28.24 55.80 -22.00
CA PHE A 63 29.42 56.26 -22.73
C PHE A 63 29.61 57.78 -22.62
N LEU A 64 28.52 58.55 -22.64
CA LEU A 64 28.56 59.99 -22.44
C LEU A 64 29.04 60.35 -21.02
N GLY A 65 28.53 59.66 -20.00
CA GLY A 65 28.95 59.85 -18.61
C GLY A 65 30.42 59.47 -18.37
N VAL A 66 30.88 58.36 -18.98
CA VAL A 66 32.30 57.95 -18.91
C VAL A 66 33.18 58.96 -19.66
N ALA A 67 32.78 59.44 -20.84
CA ALA A 67 33.52 60.47 -21.58
C ALA A 67 33.62 61.78 -20.78
N PHE A 68 32.53 62.20 -20.14
CA PHE A 68 32.54 63.35 -19.24
C PHE A 68 33.47 63.14 -18.03
N ALA A 69 33.45 61.96 -17.41
CA ALA A 69 34.37 61.63 -16.32
C ALA A 69 35.84 61.67 -16.77
N ILE A 70 36.16 61.16 -17.97
CA ILE A 70 37.51 61.23 -18.54
C ILE A 70 37.93 62.68 -18.78
N ALA A 71 37.04 63.50 -19.36
CA ALA A 71 37.31 64.90 -19.62
C ALA A 71 37.57 65.69 -18.32
N ALA A 72 36.70 65.52 -17.31
CA ALA A 72 36.76 66.27 -16.06
C ALA A 72 37.86 65.78 -15.10
N ALA A 73 38.03 64.46 -14.95
CA ALA A 73 38.91 63.89 -13.94
C ALA A 73 40.33 63.60 -14.43
N LEU A 74 40.54 63.43 -15.75
CA LEU A 74 41.84 63.09 -16.32
C LEU A 74 42.36 64.20 -17.24
N VAL A 75 41.62 64.57 -18.30
CA VAL A 75 42.11 65.49 -19.33
C VAL A 75 42.27 66.92 -18.82
N TYR A 76 41.23 67.47 -18.16
CA TYR A 76 41.23 68.83 -17.63
C TYR A 76 42.38 69.12 -16.64
N PRO A 77 42.63 68.29 -15.61
CA PRO A 77 43.76 68.53 -14.70
C PRO A 77 45.11 68.39 -15.40
N LEU A 78 45.28 67.44 -16.32
CA LEU A 78 46.52 67.23 -17.07
C LEU A 78 46.91 68.43 -17.94
N ILE A 79 45.97 68.99 -18.71
CA ILE A 79 46.21 70.17 -19.55
C ILE A 79 46.53 71.40 -18.69
N ARG A 80 45.96 71.46 -17.48
CA ARG A 80 46.16 72.54 -16.53
C ARG A 80 47.52 72.48 -15.79
N LEU A 81 48.28 71.40 -15.91
CA LEU A 81 49.57 71.17 -15.22
C LEU A 81 50.77 71.62 -16.10
N ASN A 82 51.14 72.90 -15.97
CA ASN A 82 52.32 73.51 -16.58
C ASN A 82 53.42 73.77 -15.53
N ARG A 83 54.67 73.97 -15.96
CA ARG A 83 55.85 74.25 -15.11
C ARG A 83 55.58 75.32 -14.04
N ARG A 84 54.90 76.41 -14.41
CA ARG A 84 54.48 77.49 -13.49
C ARG A 84 53.55 77.03 -12.37
N ARG A 85 52.60 76.13 -12.67
CA ARG A 85 51.70 75.56 -11.64
C ARG A 85 52.37 74.48 -10.81
N ALA A 86 53.28 73.71 -11.40
CA ALA A 86 54.11 72.76 -10.66
C ALA A 86 55.02 73.48 -9.65
N ALA A 87 55.59 74.63 -10.03
CA ALA A 87 56.34 75.51 -9.14
C ALA A 87 55.45 76.05 -8.01
N ARG A 88 54.28 76.61 -8.32
CA ARG A 88 53.32 77.11 -7.31
C ARG A 88 52.86 76.00 -6.33
N GLU A 89 52.56 74.81 -6.83
CA GLU A 89 52.11 73.68 -6.00
C GLU A 89 53.24 73.16 -5.09
N ALA A 90 54.48 73.17 -5.59
CA ALA A 90 55.66 72.82 -4.79
C ALA A 90 55.90 73.84 -3.66
N GLU A 91 55.79 75.14 -3.94
CA GLU A 91 55.91 76.21 -2.94
C GLU A 91 54.77 76.23 -1.92
N THR A 92 53.54 75.90 -2.35
CA THR A 92 52.39 75.80 -1.43
C THR A 92 52.60 74.69 -0.39
N ARG A 93 53.28 73.60 -0.76
CA ARG A 93 53.61 72.50 0.16
C ARG A 93 54.88 72.75 0.97
N TYR A 94 55.81 73.51 0.42
CA TYR A 94 57.09 73.85 1.03
C TYR A 94 57.31 75.38 0.98
N PRO A 95 56.82 76.11 2.00
CA PRO A 95 56.96 77.57 2.05
C PRO A 95 58.40 78.07 2.06
N GLN A 96 59.37 77.18 2.35
CA GLN A 96 60.82 77.45 2.37
C GLN A 96 61.38 77.93 1.03
N PHE A 97 60.66 77.74 -0.07
CA PHE A 97 61.06 78.22 -1.39
C PHE A 97 60.78 79.72 -1.61
N GLU A 98 60.04 80.42 -0.73
CA GLU A 98 59.86 81.90 -0.74
C GLU A 98 59.61 82.52 -2.13
N GLU A 99 58.70 81.96 -2.92
CA GLU A 99 58.39 82.39 -4.31
C GLU A 99 59.55 82.32 -5.32
N ARG A 100 60.69 81.74 -4.95
CA ARG A 100 61.89 81.65 -5.80
C ARG A 100 61.70 80.70 -6.98
N LEU A 101 60.98 79.59 -6.80
CA LEU A 101 60.67 78.64 -7.89
C LEU A 101 59.65 79.22 -8.87
N LEU A 102 58.65 79.93 -8.35
CA LEU A 102 57.64 80.61 -9.17
C LEU A 102 58.28 81.73 -10.00
N THR A 103 59.07 82.59 -9.35
CA THR A 103 59.80 83.70 -9.98
C THR A 103 60.76 83.19 -11.05
N LEU A 104 61.47 82.09 -10.79
CA LEU A 104 62.35 81.47 -11.77
C LEU A 104 61.57 80.93 -12.97
N SER A 105 60.44 80.24 -12.75
CA SER A 105 59.61 79.70 -13.84
C SER A 105 59.03 80.81 -14.72
N GLU A 106 58.62 81.93 -14.12
CA GLU A 106 58.04 83.08 -14.83
C GLU A 106 59.10 83.85 -15.64
N LYS A 107 60.29 84.06 -15.08
CA LYS A 107 61.39 84.70 -15.81
C LYS A 107 61.99 83.81 -16.90
N MET A 108 62.05 82.50 -16.68
CA MET A 108 62.54 81.55 -17.68
C MET A 108 61.63 81.50 -18.92
N ASP A 109 60.31 81.62 -18.75
CA ASP A 109 59.33 81.71 -19.85
C ASP A 109 59.42 83.06 -20.59
N GLN A 110 59.79 84.15 -19.90
CA GLN A 110 59.91 85.50 -20.49
C GLN A 110 61.24 85.75 -21.21
N ASN A 111 62.37 85.33 -20.64
CA ASN A 111 63.70 85.50 -21.24
C ASN A 111 64.72 84.49 -20.70
N ALA A 112 64.93 83.39 -21.43
CA ALA A 112 65.80 82.28 -21.03
C ALA A 112 67.31 82.60 -20.95
N ARG A 113 67.75 83.81 -21.32
CA ARG A 113 69.17 84.24 -21.30
C ARG A 113 69.48 85.29 -20.24
N ASP A 114 68.55 85.60 -19.33
CA ASP A 114 68.77 86.57 -18.25
C ASP A 114 69.85 86.07 -17.27
N PRO A 115 70.98 86.80 -17.07
CA PRO A 115 72.04 86.44 -16.12
C PRO A 115 71.53 86.29 -14.68
N PHE A 116 70.45 86.98 -14.31
CA PHE A 116 69.81 86.87 -13.00
C PHE A 116 69.29 85.45 -12.72
N LEU A 117 68.92 84.69 -13.76
CA LEU A 117 68.47 83.30 -13.62
C LEU A 117 69.56 82.40 -13.06
N HIS A 118 70.84 82.66 -13.37
CA HIS A 118 71.94 81.86 -12.87
C HIS A 118 72.18 82.07 -11.37
N LEU A 119 72.06 83.31 -10.89
CA LEU A 119 72.19 83.67 -9.48
C LEU A 119 71.00 83.14 -8.66
N LEU A 120 69.77 83.33 -9.16
CA LEU A 120 68.56 82.81 -8.52
C LEU A 120 68.56 81.28 -8.50
N ALA A 121 69.04 80.62 -9.56
CA ALA A 121 69.12 79.17 -9.61
C ALA A 121 70.13 78.61 -8.60
N ASP A 122 71.28 79.26 -8.38
CA ASP A 122 72.30 78.79 -7.45
C ASP A 122 71.81 78.86 -5.99
N ASP A 123 71.16 79.96 -5.63
CA ASP A 123 70.55 80.13 -4.30
C ASP A 123 69.36 79.17 -4.09
N THR A 124 68.49 79.01 -5.09
CA THR A 124 67.34 78.08 -5.02
C THR A 124 67.78 76.61 -4.99
N LEU A 125 68.93 76.26 -5.57
CA LEU A 125 69.46 74.89 -5.58
C LEU A 125 69.79 74.41 -4.17
N SER A 126 70.24 75.30 -3.28
CA SER A 126 70.55 74.96 -1.88
C SER A 126 69.33 74.49 -1.09
N VAL A 127 68.17 75.13 -1.34
CA VAL A 127 66.87 74.78 -0.75
C VAL A 127 66.28 73.53 -1.43
N ALA A 128 66.45 73.40 -2.75
CA ALA A 128 65.98 72.24 -3.52
C ALA A 128 66.70 70.93 -3.14
N GLN A 129 67.98 70.98 -2.76
CA GLN A 129 68.73 69.79 -2.31
C GLN A 129 68.24 69.24 -0.95
N GLN A 130 67.64 70.09 -0.12
CA GLN A 130 67.08 69.68 1.17
C GLN A 130 65.64 69.14 1.05
N THR A 131 65.00 69.33 -0.10
CA THR A 131 63.61 68.93 -0.34
C THR A 131 63.55 67.86 -1.43
N GLU A 132 63.41 66.58 -1.07
CA GLU A 132 63.30 65.53 -2.09
C GLU A 132 62.02 65.70 -2.94
N PRO A 133 62.08 65.54 -4.27
CA PRO A 133 60.90 65.56 -5.16
C PRO A 133 59.83 64.53 -4.76
N LYS A 134 60.22 63.49 -4.02
CA LYS A 134 59.33 62.42 -3.54
C LYS A 134 58.34 62.89 -2.47
N ALA A 135 58.65 63.97 -1.76
CA ALA A 135 57.84 64.47 -0.65
C ALA A 135 56.68 65.36 -1.12
N VAL A 136 56.79 65.97 -2.31
CA VAL A 136 55.72 66.76 -2.97
C VAL A 136 54.52 65.89 -3.34
N ALA A 137 54.74 64.64 -3.77
CA ALA A 137 53.68 63.66 -4.05
C ALA A 137 53.99 62.31 -3.39
N LYS A 138 53.38 62.04 -2.24
CA LYS A 138 53.58 60.81 -1.45
C LYS A 138 53.28 59.56 -2.29
N GLY A 139 54.20 58.60 -2.29
CA GLY A 139 54.04 57.34 -3.02
C GLY A 139 52.81 56.53 -2.58
N SER A 140 52.42 56.62 -1.30
CA SER A 140 51.23 55.94 -0.77
C SER A 140 49.91 56.35 -1.43
N TRP A 141 49.79 57.62 -1.85
CA TRP A 141 48.60 58.10 -2.58
C TRP A 141 48.56 57.59 -4.02
N LEU A 142 49.72 57.48 -4.67
CA LEU A 142 49.82 56.87 -6.01
C LEU A 142 49.39 55.41 -5.98
N PHE A 143 49.85 54.65 -4.97
CA PHE A 143 49.42 53.26 -4.75
C PHE A 143 47.92 53.17 -4.46
N GLY A 144 47.39 54.01 -3.56
CA GLY A 144 45.96 53.98 -3.20
C GLY A 144 45.01 54.28 -4.37
N PHE A 145 45.33 55.24 -5.23
CA PHE A 145 44.52 55.49 -6.43
C PHE A 145 44.67 54.38 -7.46
N SER A 146 45.88 53.86 -7.67
CA SER A 146 46.10 52.75 -8.60
C SER A 146 45.35 51.47 -8.17
N SER A 147 45.33 51.15 -6.88
CA SER A 147 44.60 49.98 -6.36
C SER A 147 43.09 50.18 -6.50
N ALA A 148 42.57 51.37 -6.23
CA ALA A 148 41.15 51.68 -6.42
C ALA A 148 40.73 51.49 -7.90
N ALA A 149 41.55 51.97 -8.84
CA ALA A 149 41.29 51.77 -10.27
C ALA A 149 41.25 50.28 -10.66
N VAL A 150 42.24 49.51 -10.20
CA VAL A 150 42.32 48.06 -10.49
C VAL A 150 41.13 47.32 -9.89
N VAL A 151 40.74 47.61 -8.65
CA VAL A 151 39.58 46.98 -8.00
C VAL A 151 38.29 47.30 -8.76
N SER A 152 38.06 48.57 -9.13
CA SER A 152 36.86 48.94 -9.90
C SER A 152 36.80 48.25 -11.27
N MET A 153 37.93 48.12 -11.97
CA MET A 153 37.99 47.39 -13.24
C MET A 153 37.77 45.88 -13.06
N LEU A 154 38.34 45.27 -12.01
CA LEU A 154 38.13 43.85 -11.71
C LEU A 154 36.66 43.55 -11.35
N VAL A 155 36.00 44.44 -10.59
CA VAL A 155 34.57 44.27 -10.26
C VAL A 155 33.69 44.42 -11.51
N LEU A 156 33.98 45.39 -12.38
CA LEU A 156 33.29 45.52 -13.67
C LEU A 156 33.47 44.28 -14.55
N LEU A 157 34.70 43.76 -14.63
CA LEU A 157 35.02 42.56 -15.39
C LEU A 157 34.34 41.32 -14.80
N TRP A 158 34.33 41.19 -13.47
CA TRP A 158 33.63 40.12 -12.78
C TRP A 158 32.11 40.18 -13.01
N LEU A 159 31.50 41.37 -12.94
CA LEU A 159 30.08 41.55 -13.26
C LEU A 159 29.77 41.15 -14.70
N GLY A 160 30.60 41.53 -15.67
CA GLY A 160 30.39 41.19 -17.08
C GLY A 160 30.56 39.70 -17.41
N LEU A 161 31.45 38.99 -16.73
CA LEU A 161 31.78 37.59 -17.02
C LEU A 161 31.03 36.57 -16.14
N TYR A 162 30.85 36.88 -14.86
CA TYR A 162 30.37 35.96 -13.83
C TYR A 162 29.27 36.55 -12.94
N GLY A 163 28.75 37.74 -13.26
CA GLY A 163 27.71 38.39 -12.48
C GLY A 163 26.42 37.56 -12.43
N PRO A 164 25.84 37.30 -11.24
CA PRO A 164 24.58 36.58 -11.13
C PRO A 164 23.38 37.42 -11.60
N GLY A 165 22.39 36.76 -12.20
CA GLY A 165 21.08 37.34 -12.54
C GLY A 165 21.12 38.47 -13.58
N PHE A 166 20.20 39.42 -13.44
CA PHE A 166 20.05 40.54 -14.37
C PHE A 166 21.25 41.50 -14.37
N LEU A 167 22.03 41.56 -13.28
CA LEU A 167 23.23 42.40 -13.17
C LEU A 167 24.34 41.92 -14.11
N GLY A 168 24.56 40.61 -14.21
CA GLY A 168 25.55 40.06 -15.14
C GLY A 168 25.10 40.15 -16.59
N TYR A 169 23.87 39.71 -16.88
CA TYR A 169 23.28 39.80 -18.21
C TYR A 169 23.29 41.25 -18.72
N GLY A 170 22.83 42.21 -17.90
CA GLY A 170 22.82 43.62 -18.24
C GLY A 170 24.20 44.23 -18.44
N THR A 171 25.19 43.88 -17.61
CA THR A 171 26.56 44.38 -17.74
C THR A 171 27.21 43.90 -19.05
N SER A 172 27.05 42.61 -19.39
CA SER A 172 27.53 42.06 -20.67
C SER A 172 26.86 42.72 -21.87
N LEU A 173 25.55 43.02 -21.74
CA LEU A 173 24.78 43.65 -22.79
C LEU A 173 25.17 45.12 -22.98
N LEU A 174 25.47 45.88 -21.92
CA LEU A 174 25.83 47.30 -22.05
C LEU A 174 27.23 47.52 -22.65
N TRP A 175 28.24 46.77 -22.18
CA TRP A 175 29.64 46.93 -22.60
C TRP A 175 30.03 46.14 -23.85
N GLY A 176 29.08 45.49 -24.52
CA GLY A 176 29.30 44.86 -25.83
C GLY A 176 30.17 43.60 -25.79
N GLY A 177 30.15 42.85 -24.69
CA GLY A 177 30.81 41.55 -24.60
C GLY A 177 30.13 40.53 -25.53
N ILE A 178 30.94 39.89 -26.38
CA ILE A 178 30.67 38.76 -27.28
C ILE A 178 29.26 38.16 -27.09
N PRO A 179 28.36 38.25 -28.09
CA PRO A 179 27.10 37.51 -28.00
C PRO A 179 27.47 36.04 -27.86
N LYS A 180 27.19 35.43 -26.71
CA LYS A 180 27.17 33.99 -26.58
C LYS A 180 26.19 33.52 -27.66
N ALA A 181 26.70 32.97 -28.76
CA ALA A 181 25.87 32.33 -29.77
C ALA A 181 25.10 31.21 -29.06
N GLY A 182 23.82 31.45 -28.76
CA GLY A 182 22.97 30.53 -27.98
C GLY A 182 22.72 30.91 -26.51
N ALA A 183 23.12 32.09 -26.01
CA ALA A 183 22.57 32.56 -24.73
C ALA A 183 21.07 32.86 -24.91
N GLN A 184 20.24 31.95 -24.40
CA GLN A 184 18.81 32.14 -24.26
C GLN A 184 18.57 33.51 -23.58
N PRO A 185 17.64 34.34 -24.09
CA PRO A 185 17.29 35.56 -23.39
C PRO A 185 16.86 35.20 -21.97
N PHE A 186 17.33 35.96 -20.98
CA PHE A 186 17.01 35.71 -19.57
C PHE A 186 15.49 35.75 -19.29
N TYR A 187 14.75 36.41 -20.18
CA TYR A 187 13.29 36.42 -20.20
C TYR A 187 12.80 35.80 -21.51
N ASP A 188 12.12 34.66 -21.45
CA ASP A 188 11.54 33.98 -22.62
C ASP A 188 10.09 33.54 -22.37
N ILE A 189 9.32 33.41 -23.44
CA ILE A 189 7.93 32.94 -23.41
C ILE A 189 7.83 31.70 -24.30
N GLU A 190 7.71 30.54 -23.66
CA GLU A 190 7.49 29.28 -24.35
C GLU A 190 6.00 29.11 -24.65
N VAL A 191 5.64 28.85 -25.90
CA VAL A 191 4.25 28.75 -26.34
C VAL A 191 4.01 27.39 -26.98
N GLN A 192 2.98 26.68 -26.52
CA GLN A 192 2.55 25.38 -27.04
C GLN A 192 1.10 25.47 -27.53
N PRO A 193 0.73 24.89 -28.68
CA PRO A 193 1.51 23.95 -29.52
C PRO A 193 2.50 24.62 -30.50
N GLY A 194 2.53 25.94 -30.61
CA GLY A 194 3.33 26.64 -31.63
C GLY A 194 2.67 26.59 -33.01
N ASN A 195 3.36 26.09 -34.03
CA ASN A 195 2.75 25.90 -35.36
C ASN A 195 1.94 24.61 -35.38
N HIS A 196 0.65 24.70 -35.71
CA HIS A 196 -0.23 23.53 -35.69
C HIS A 196 -1.34 23.64 -36.74
N THR A 197 -1.75 22.49 -37.26
CA THR A 197 -2.83 22.38 -38.25
C THR A 197 -4.07 21.85 -37.54
N VAL A 198 -5.19 22.56 -37.68
CA VAL A 198 -6.44 22.23 -36.99
C VAL A 198 -7.60 22.14 -37.96
N LYS A 199 -8.58 21.30 -37.60
CA LYS A 199 -9.83 21.19 -38.35
C LYS A 199 -10.66 22.47 -38.22
N LYS A 200 -11.31 22.89 -39.30
CA LYS A 200 -12.25 24.01 -39.31
C LYS A 200 -13.35 23.82 -38.25
N ARG A 201 -13.61 24.86 -37.46
CA ARG A 201 -14.53 24.89 -36.31
C ARG A 201 -14.08 24.09 -35.08
N ALA A 202 -12.85 23.55 -35.05
CA ALA A 202 -12.30 22.98 -33.82
C ALA A 202 -11.91 24.07 -32.82
N ASN A 203 -11.99 23.74 -31.53
CA ASN A 203 -11.42 24.58 -30.47
C ASN A 203 -9.93 24.29 -30.36
N GLN A 204 -9.10 25.32 -30.19
CA GLN A 204 -7.66 25.17 -30.00
C GLN A 204 -7.21 25.87 -28.72
N THR A 205 -6.59 25.11 -27.81
CA THR A 205 -5.96 25.65 -26.60
C THR A 205 -4.53 26.08 -26.89
N ILE A 206 -4.16 27.29 -26.47
CA ILE A 206 -2.80 27.83 -26.51
C ILE A 206 -2.33 28.01 -25.08
N THR A 207 -1.16 27.46 -24.77
CA THR A 207 -0.51 27.56 -23.45
C THR A 207 0.79 28.35 -23.56
N ALA A 208 1.04 29.24 -22.61
CA ALA A 208 2.25 30.04 -22.52
C ALA A 208 2.91 29.91 -21.13
N ARG A 209 4.21 29.61 -21.11
CA ARG A 209 5.04 29.56 -19.89
C ARG A 209 6.08 30.68 -19.91
N LEU A 210 6.20 31.39 -18.79
CA LEU A 210 7.14 32.50 -18.62
C LEU A 210 8.43 31.98 -17.97
N HIS A 211 9.56 32.18 -18.64
CA HIS A 211 10.87 31.77 -18.14
C HIS A 211 11.66 33.00 -17.68
N GLY A 212 12.07 33.00 -16.41
CA GLY A 212 12.92 34.05 -15.82
C GLY A 212 12.19 35.31 -15.31
N PHE A 213 10.88 35.43 -15.52
CA PHE A 213 10.06 36.52 -14.99
C PHE A 213 8.61 36.09 -14.72
N ALA A 214 7.89 36.89 -13.92
CA ALA A 214 6.46 36.76 -13.72
C ALA A 214 5.77 38.05 -14.19
N ALA A 215 4.62 37.93 -14.85
CA ALA A 215 3.82 39.06 -15.30
C ALA A 215 2.39 38.96 -14.76
N PRO A 216 1.81 40.05 -14.24
CA PRO A 216 0.44 40.04 -13.75
C PRO A 216 -0.59 39.89 -14.87
N LYS A 217 -0.21 40.18 -16.13
CA LYS A 217 -1.06 40.07 -17.31
C LYS A 217 -0.27 39.46 -18.45
N VAL A 218 -0.84 38.42 -19.06
CA VAL A 218 -0.32 37.77 -20.26
C VAL A 218 -1.38 37.89 -21.35
N ARG A 219 -0.99 38.41 -22.50
CA ARG A 219 -1.91 38.65 -23.62
C ARG A 219 -1.50 37.82 -24.83
N LEU A 220 -2.45 37.11 -25.40
CA LEU A 220 -2.37 36.52 -26.72
C LEU A 220 -2.78 37.57 -27.75
N PHE A 221 -1.96 37.76 -28.78
CA PHE A 221 -2.32 38.56 -29.94
C PHE A 221 -2.56 37.63 -31.13
N GLY A 222 -3.78 37.63 -31.66
CA GLY A 222 -4.14 36.88 -32.86
C GLY A 222 -4.38 37.80 -34.04
N LYS A 223 -3.98 37.36 -35.23
CA LYS A 223 -4.29 38.00 -36.52
C LYS A 223 -4.88 36.97 -37.47
N CYS A 224 -6.18 37.04 -37.66
CA CYS A 224 -6.88 36.22 -38.66
C CYS A 224 -6.46 36.58 -40.08
N SER A 225 -6.49 35.62 -41.02
CA SER A 225 -6.10 35.86 -42.41
C SER A 225 -6.92 36.94 -43.12
N SER A 226 -8.19 37.11 -42.74
CA SER A 226 -9.11 38.13 -43.25
C SER A 226 -8.86 39.54 -42.69
N SER A 227 -8.17 39.65 -41.54
CA SER A 227 -7.95 40.89 -40.82
C SER A 227 -6.50 41.34 -40.89
N SER A 228 -6.29 42.65 -41.08
CA SER A 228 -4.93 43.23 -41.02
C SER A 228 -4.50 43.66 -39.63
N GLN A 229 -5.42 43.64 -38.64
CA GLN A 229 -5.18 44.12 -37.27
C GLN A 229 -4.90 42.97 -36.32
N TRP A 230 -4.05 43.22 -35.32
CA TRP A 230 -3.78 42.28 -34.22
C TRP A 230 -4.78 42.51 -33.10
N GLU A 231 -5.47 41.46 -32.69
CA GLU A 231 -6.47 41.52 -31.61
C GLU A 231 -5.87 40.97 -30.31
N PRO A 232 -5.81 41.78 -29.23
CA PRO A 232 -5.32 41.33 -27.94
C PRO A 232 -6.42 40.60 -27.14
N VAL A 233 -6.07 39.46 -26.57
CA VAL A 233 -6.91 38.70 -25.64
C VAL A 233 -6.10 38.32 -24.40
N GLU A 234 -6.70 38.46 -23.22
CA GLU A 234 -6.03 38.13 -21.95
C GLU A 234 -6.11 36.62 -21.69
N MET A 235 -4.95 36.01 -21.40
CA MET A 235 -4.85 34.58 -21.08
C MET A 235 -5.15 34.36 -19.59
N ARG A 236 -5.80 33.25 -19.27
CA ARG A 236 -6.11 32.87 -17.89
C ARG A 236 -4.94 32.10 -17.28
N THR A 237 -4.69 32.26 -15.99
CA THR A 237 -3.66 31.47 -15.29
C THR A 237 -4.17 30.06 -15.06
N GLN A 238 -3.35 29.06 -15.42
CA GLN A 238 -3.64 27.65 -15.17
C GLN A 238 -3.67 27.39 -13.66
N ALA A 239 -4.43 26.40 -13.21
CA ALA A 239 -4.63 26.10 -11.79
C ALA A 239 -3.32 25.72 -11.04
N ASP A 240 -2.25 25.36 -11.76
CA ASP A 240 -0.91 25.11 -11.21
C ASP A 240 -0.06 26.40 -11.00
N GLY A 241 -0.52 27.55 -11.48
CA GLY A 241 0.15 28.85 -11.34
C GLY A 241 1.39 29.06 -12.19
N THR A 242 1.79 28.08 -13.02
CA THR A 242 3.06 28.12 -13.78
C THR A 242 2.90 28.43 -15.26
N ALA A 243 1.68 28.31 -15.78
CA ALA A 243 1.37 28.58 -17.18
C ALA A 243 0.09 29.40 -17.33
N TYR A 244 -0.08 29.99 -18.51
CA TYR A 244 -1.25 30.75 -18.91
C TYR A 244 -1.90 30.06 -20.10
N GLU A 245 -3.22 29.97 -20.12
CA GLU A 245 -4.00 29.30 -21.16
C GLU A 245 -5.05 30.20 -21.77
N PHE A 246 -5.30 30.01 -23.07
CA PHE A 246 -6.43 30.59 -23.77
C PHE A 246 -6.98 29.59 -24.79
N VAL A 247 -8.30 29.40 -24.80
CA VAL A 247 -8.99 28.55 -25.77
C VAL A 247 -9.57 29.42 -26.86
N ILE A 248 -9.12 29.23 -28.10
CA ILE A 248 -9.75 29.83 -29.27
C ILE A 248 -10.95 28.95 -29.66
N PRO A 249 -12.19 29.44 -29.51
CA PRO A 249 -13.36 28.65 -29.85
C PRO A 249 -13.59 28.66 -31.36
N GLY A 250 -13.84 27.49 -31.94
CA GLY A 250 -14.38 27.34 -33.29
C GLY A 250 -13.56 28.01 -34.40
N LEU A 251 -12.27 27.68 -34.55
CA LEU A 251 -11.37 28.34 -35.49
C LEU A 251 -11.87 28.21 -36.95
N LEU A 252 -12.28 29.34 -37.56
CA LEU A 252 -12.90 29.35 -38.90
C LEU A 252 -11.90 29.55 -40.03
N GLU A 253 -10.82 30.28 -39.76
CA GLU A 253 -9.78 30.64 -40.72
C GLU A 253 -8.39 30.57 -40.06
N SER A 254 -7.36 30.46 -40.90
CA SER A 254 -5.98 30.41 -40.41
C SER A 254 -5.61 31.74 -39.76
N LEU A 255 -4.83 31.69 -38.67
CA LEU A 255 -4.38 32.89 -37.98
C LEU A 255 -2.91 32.80 -37.58
N ASP A 256 -2.26 33.95 -37.59
CA ASP A 256 -0.94 34.13 -36.98
C ASP A 256 -1.12 34.61 -35.54
N TYR A 257 -0.34 34.10 -34.59
CA TYR A 257 -0.44 34.49 -33.19
C TYR A 257 0.90 34.61 -32.50
N TYR A 258 0.95 35.43 -31.44
CA TYR A 258 2.08 35.50 -30.51
C TYR A 258 1.58 35.86 -29.12
N VAL A 259 2.40 35.62 -28.09
CA VAL A 259 2.09 35.94 -26.70
C VAL A 259 3.02 37.05 -26.21
N GLU A 260 2.47 37.99 -25.45
CA GLU A 260 3.18 39.09 -24.83
C GLU A 260 2.93 39.11 -23.32
N ALA A 261 4.00 39.23 -22.54
CA ALA A 261 3.97 39.31 -21.10
C ALA A 261 5.08 40.25 -20.60
N GLY A 262 4.74 41.23 -19.75
CA GLY A 262 5.74 42.10 -19.11
C GLY A 262 6.67 42.86 -20.07
N GLY A 263 6.24 43.14 -21.31
CA GLY A 263 7.05 43.79 -22.35
C GLY A 263 7.94 42.84 -23.16
N VAL A 264 7.88 41.53 -22.89
CA VAL A 264 8.55 40.47 -23.65
C VAL A 264 7.54 39.85 -24.62
N ARG A 265 7.96 39.63 -25.87
CA ARG A 265 7.13 39.07 -26.94
C ARG A 265 7.71 37.74 -27.43
N SER A 266 6.85 36.72 -27.55
CA SER A 266 7.22 35.42 -28.11
C SER A 266 7.49 35.49 -29.62
N LYS A 267 7.97 34.37 -30.19
CA LYS A 267 7.95 34.17 -31.65
C LYS A 267 6.50 34.18 -32.16
N THR A 268 6.32 34.55 -33.43
CA THR A 268 5.03 34.44 -34.12
C THR A 268 4.86 33.00 -34.60
N TYR A 269 3.71 32.41 -34.31
CA TYR A 269 3.30 31.07 -34.71
C TYR A 269 2.08 31.13 -35.62
N LYS A 270 1.83 30.06 -36.37
CA LYS A 270 0.71 29.98 -37.32
C LYS A 270 -0.17 28.78 -37.03
N LEU A 271 -1.47 29.04 -36.87
CA LEU A 271 -2.51 28.01 -36.88
C LEU A 271 -3.09 27.91 -38.29
N THR A 272 -2.96 26.73 -38.90
CA THR A 272 -3.48 26.45 -40.25
C THR A 272 -4.81 25.73 -40.15
N VAL A 273 -5.87 26.32 -40.68
CA VAL A 273 -7.21 25.70 -40.69
C VAL A 273 -7.40 24.89 -41.97
N MET A 274 -7.73 23.61 -41.82
CA MET A 274 -8.11 22.73 -42.94
C MET A 274 -9.57 22.29 -42.85
N ASP A 275 -10.25 22.27 -43.99
CA ASP A 275 -11.62 21.77 -44.12
C ASP A 275 -11.59 20.26 -44.38
N LEU A 276 -11.40 19.49 -43.31
CA LEU A 276 -11.34 18.03 -43.35
C LEU A 276 -12.73 17.38 -43.26
N PRO A 277 -12.97 16.24 -43.93
CA PRO A 277 -14.22 15.49 -43.83
C PRO A 277 -14.60 15.16 -42.37
N ALA A 278 -15.90 15.17 -42.07
CA ALA A 278 -16.46 14.71 -40.81
C ALA A 278 -17.04 13.30 -40.95
N VAL A 279 -16.87 12.47 -39.91
CA VAL A 279 -17.52 11.15 -39.83
C VAL A 279 -19.02 11.35 -39.59
N LYS A 280 -19.86 10.83 -40.50
CA LYS A 280 -21.32 10.86 -40.41
C LYS A 280 -21.89 9.68 -39.63
N SER A 281 -21.39 8.48 -39.89
CA SER A 281 -21.84 7.25 -39.24
C SER A 281 -20.73 6.21 -39.27
N MET A 282 -20.78 5.31 -38.29
CA MET A 282 -19.90 4.16 -38.20
C MET A 282 -20.76 2.92 -37.95
N THR A 283 -20.53 1.87 -38.71
CA THR A 283 -21.17 0.56 -38.54
C THR A 283 -20.08 -0.43 -38.20
N THR A 284 -20.29 -1.28 -37.20
CA THR A 284 -19.31 -2.30 -36.80
C THR A 284 -19.89 -3.68 -37.06
N THR A 285 -19.14 -4.53 -37.76
CA THR A 285 -19.45 -5.94 -37.96
C THR A 285 -18.46 -6.77 -37.15
N TYR A 286 -18.94 -7.51 -36.15
CA TYR A 286 -18.11 -8.39 -35.34
C TYR A 286 -18.07 -9.78 -35.94
N HIS A 287 -16.86 -10.21 -36.32
CA HIS A 287 -16.58 -11.59 -36.71
C HIS A 287 -16.03 -12.36 -35.51
N TYR A 288 -16.91 -13.11 -34.85
CA TYR A 288 -16.54 -13.87 -33.65
C TYR A 288 -15.66 -15.07 -33.99
N PRO A 289 -14.77 -15.50 -33.08
CA PRO A 289 -13.99 -16.72 -33.26
C PRO A 289 -14.88 -17.96 -33.41
N ALA A 290 -14.48 -18.91 -34.26
CA ALA A 290 -15.26 -20.12 -34.50
C ALA A 290 -15.58 -20.95 -33.24
N TRP A 291 -14.75 -20.85 -32.18
CA TRP A 291 -14.93 -21.58 -30.93
C TRP A 291 -16.12 -21.10 -30.09
N THR A 292 -16.55 -19.83 -30.24
CA THR A 292 -17.70 -19.27 -29.51
C THR A 292 -19.04 -19.77 -30.05
N GLY A 293 -19.06 -20.25 -31.31
CA GLY A 293 -20.29 -20.65 -32.00
C GLY A 293 -21.27 -19.50 -32.27
N LEU A 294 -20.87 -18.25 -32.06
CA LEU A 294 -21.72 -17.07 -32.30
C LEU A 294 -21.69 -16.68 -33.79
N PRO A 295 -22.84 -16.33 -34.40
CA PRO A 295 -22.88 -15.77 -35.74
C PRO A 295 -22.36 -14.32 -35.75
N ASP A 296 -21.95 -13.84 -36.92
CA ASP A 296 -21.55 -12.44 -37.11
C ASP A 296 -22.67 -11.48 -36.67
N TYR A 297 -22.29 -10.42 -35.95
CA TYR A 297 -23.21 -9.43 -35.42
C TYR A 297 -22.89 -8.04 -35.97
N VAL A 298 -23.92 -7.31 -36.42
CA VAL A 298 -23.78 -5.95 -36.96
C VAL A 298 -24.39 -4.94 -35.98
N GLU A 299 -23.59 -3.98 -35.58
CA GLU A 299 -23.95 -2.89 -34.67
C GLU A 299 -23.96 -1.54 -35.42
N ASN A 300 -25.08 -0.82 -35.36
CA ASN A 300 -25.26 0.49 -36.00
C ASN A 300 -26.21 1.39 -35.17
N PRO A 301 -25.76 2.57 -34.69
CA PRO A 301 -24.42 3.14 -34.85
C PRO A 301 -23.40 2.41 -33.96
N GLY A 302 -22.26 2.05 -34.53
CA GLY A 302 -21.13 1.50 -33.80
C GLY A 302 -20.14 2.57 -33.33
N GLY A 303 -19.07 2.11 -32.71
CA GLY A 303 -17.90 2.91 -32.35
C GLY A 303 -17.13 2.30 -31.22
N ASP A 304 -17.71 2.24 -30.03
CA ASP A 304 -17.13 1.39 -29.00
C ASP A 304 -17.17 -0.07 -29.46
N LEU A 305 -16.02 -0.73 -29.41
CA LEU A 305 -15.83 -2.12 -29.81
C LEU A 305 -15.86 -3.00 -28.58
N ARG A 306 -16.90 -3.81 -28.42
CA ARG A 306 -17.05 -4.71 -27.26
C ARG A 306 -17.30 -6.12 -27.71
N ALA A 307 -16.30 -6.98 -27.57
CA ALA A 307 -16.43 -8.37 -27.94
C ALA A 307 -15.44 -9.27 -27.22
N VAL A 308 -15.62 -10.57 -27.40
CA VAL A 308 -14.75 -11.62 -26.87
C VAL A 308 -13.35 -11.53 -27.49
N GLU A 309 -12.32 -11.81 -26.70
CA GLU A 309 -10.94 -11.84 -27.18
C GLU A 309 -10.78 -12.76 -28.40
N GLY A 310 -10.10 -12.26 -29.42
CA GLY A 310 -9.92 -12.94 -30.71
C GLY A 310 -10.97 -12.56 -31.76
N THR A 311 -12.02 -11.81 -31.39
CA THR A 311 -12.97 -11.24 -32.34
C THR A 311 -12.29 -10.22 -33.26
N THR A 312 -12.63 -10.24 -34.55
CA THR A 312 -12.20 -9.19 -35.48
C THR A 312 -13.39 -8.27 -35.76
N ALA A 313 -13.30 -7.02 -35.33
CA ALA A 313 -14.30 -6.00 -35.64
C ALA A 313 -13.95 -5.34 -36.98
N GLU A 314 -14.85 -5.41 -37.94
CA GLU A 314 -14.78 -4.67 -39.21
C GLU A 314 -15.62 -3.39 -39.09
N LEU A 315 -14.97 -2.23 -39.17
CA LEU A 315 -15.60 -0.93 -39.06
C LEU A 315 -15.81 -0.35 -40.45
N GLU A 316 -17.06 -0.01 -40.77
CA GLU A 316 -17.45 0.77 -41.94
C GLU A 316 -17.75 2.21 -41.53
N ILE A 317 -16.90 3.14 -41.98
CA ILE A 317 -16.94 4.57 -41.65
C ILE A 317 -17.44 5.33 -42.87
N LYS A 318 -18.50 6.13 -42.71
CA LYS A 318 -19.00 7.03 -43.76
C LYS A 318 -18.69 8.47 -43.39
N THR A 319 -18.06 9.20 -44.29
CA THR A 319 -17.73 10.62 -44.13
C THR A 319 -18.68 11.50 -44.95
N ASP A 320 -18.76 12.79 -44.62
CA ASP A 320 -19.58 13.77 -45.36
C ASP A 320 -18.96 14.19 -46.71
N LYS A 321 -17.64 14.10 -46.82
CA LYS A 321 -16.82 14.34 -48.01
C LYS A 321 -15.84 13.17 -48.20
N PRO A 322 -15.34 12.90 -49.43
CA PRO A 322 -14.32 11.87 -49.63
C PRO A 322 -13.07 12.13 -48.78
N LEU A 323 -12.58 11.10 -48.09
CA LEU A 323 -11.33 11.14 -47.33
C LEU A 323 -10.30 10.27 -48.06
N ALA A 324 -9.22 10.89 -48.58
CA ALA A 324 -8.24 10.21 -49.42
C ALA A 324 -7.31 9.29 -48.63
N ASN A 325 -6.80 9.76 -47.49
CA ASN A 325 -5.92 9.00 -46.61
C ASN A 325 -6.42 9.11 -45.16
N GLY A 326 -6.93 8.01 -44.61
CA GLY A 326 -7.33 7.96 -43.20
C GLY A 326 -6.75 6.73 -42.51
N ALA A 327 -6.60 6.80 -41.20
CA ALA A 327 -6.21 5.67 -40.36
C ALA A 327 -6.97 5.70 -39.04
N LEU A 328 -7.13 4.54 -38.42
CA LEU A 328 -7.42 4.44 -36.99
C LEU A 328 -6.10 4.51 -36.24
N LEU A 329 -5.98 5.45 -35.31
CA LEU A 329 -4.86 5.53 -34.39
C LEU A 329 -5.29 4.91 -33.07
N LEU A 330 -4.58 3.87 -32.66
CA LEU A 330 -4.77 3.22 -31.37
C LEU A 330 -3.92 3.92 -30.30
N GLU A 331 -4.31 3.77 -29.04
CA GLU A 331 -3.61 4.32 -27.87
C GLU A 331 -2.13 3.88 -27.79
N ASP A 332 -1.81 2.66 -28.24
CA ASP A 332 -0.43 2.16 -28.27
C ASP A 332 0.42 2.70 -29.44
N GLY A 333 -0.12 3.66 -30.19
CA GLY A 333 0.53 4.28 -31.34
C GLY A 333 0.41 3.48 -32.64
N SER A 334 -0.23 2.30 -32.61
CA SER A 334 -0.49 1.51 -33.81
C SER A 334 -1.44 2.24 -34.76
N LYS A 335 -1.11 2.23 -36.05
CA LYS A 335 -1.93 2.83 -37.11
C LYS A 335 -2.54 1.75 -37.98
N ILE A 336 -3.87 1.70 -38.06
CA ILE A 336 -4.60 0.82 -38.97
C ILE A 336 -5.13 1.65 -40.15
N PRO A 337 -4.57 1.51 -41.36
CA PRO A 337 -5.00 2.31 -42.51
C PRO A 337 -6.44 1.96 -42.91
N LEU A 338 -7.23 2.99 -43.20
CA LEU A 338 -8.57 2.86 -43.74
C LEU A 338 -8.49 2.49 -45.22
N ARG A 339 -9.25 1.49 -45.64
CA ARG A 339 -9.34 1.04 -47.04
C ARG A 339 -10.64 1.52 -47.67
N ALA A 340 -10.63 1.80 -48.97
CA ALA A 340 -11.86 2.15 -49.67
C ALA A 340 -12.85 0.98 -49.65
N GLY A 341 -14.07 1.24 -49.17
CA GLY A 341 -15.21 0.34 -49.13
C GLY A 341 -16.26 0.68 -50.20
N PRO A 342 -17.36 -0.09 -50.25
CA PRO A 342 -18.46 0.14 -51.19
C PRO A 342 -19.17 1.48 -50.91
N ASN A 343 -19.68 2.14 -51.96
CA ASN A 343 -20.42 3.41 -51.88
C ASN A 343 -19.65 4.58 -51.21
N GLY A 344 -18.31 4.57 -51.29
CA GLY A 344 -17.47 5.63 -50.74
C GLY A 344 -17.31 5.60 -49.22
N SER A 345 -17.62 4.47 -48.58
CA SER A 345 -17.26 4.22 -47.18
C SER A 345 -15.80 3.81 -47.03
N LEU A 346 -15.32 3.81 -45.79
CA LEU A 346 -13.96 3.44 -45.42
C LEU A 346 -13.99 2.26 -44.46
N LEU A 347 -13.24 1.21 -44.76
CA LEU A 347 -13.21 -0.04 -44.01
C LEU A 347 -11.91 -0.20 -43.21
N ALA A 348 -12.03 -0.67 -41.97
CA ALA A 348 -10.90 -1.04 -41.13
C ALA A 348 -11.18 -2.35 -40.39
N LYS A 349 -10.15 -3.18 -40.20
CA LYS A 349 -10.25 -4.40 -39.37
C LYS A 349 -9.44 -4.21 -38.10
N VAL A 350 -10.12 -4.28 -36.97
CA VAL A 350 -9.54 -4.10 -35.63
C VAL A 350 -9.61 -5.44 -34.89
N PRO A 351 -8.46 -6.09 -34.61
CA PRO A 351 -8.45 -7.30 -33.81
C PRO A 351 -8.62 -6.95 -32.31
N ILE A 352 -9.65 -7.48 -31.67
CA ILE A 352 -9.93 -7.28 -30.24
C ILE A 352 -9.09 -8.28 -29.45
N ARG A 353 -7.96 -7.82 -28.91
CA ARG A 353 -7.01 -8.64 -28.12
C ARG A 353 -6.90 -8.21 -26.67
N LYS A 354 -7.02 -6.91 -26.44
CA LYS A 354 -6.87 -6.26 -25.14
C LYS A 354 -7.72 -5.00 -25.14
N ASP A 355 -7.96 -4.50 -23.95
CA ASP A 355 -8.60 -3.20 -23.78
C ASP A 355 -7.72 -2.08 -24.36
N GLY A 356 -8.35 -1.01 -24.84
CA GLY A 356 -7.64 0.15 -25.36
C GLY A 356 -8.58 1.20 -25.93
N GLN A 357 -8.01 2.24 -26.54
CA GLN A 357 -8.76 3.30 -27.19
C GLN A 357 -8.31 3.49 -28.63
N TYR A 358 -9.20 3.99 -29.48
CA TYR A 358 -8.87 4.38 -30.84
C TYR A 358 -9.65 5.61 -31.30
N HIS A 359 -9.11 6.35 -32.26
CA HIS A 359 -9.83 7.43 -32.94
C HIS A 359 -9.50 7.43 -34.43
N VAL A 360 -10.38 8.06 -35.22
CA VAL A 360 -10.18 8.23 -36.66
C VAL A 360 -9.33 9.48 -36.91
N ALA A 361 -8.28 9.37 -37.71
CA ALA A 361 -7.48 10.49 -38.17
C ALA A 361 -7.35 10.52 -39.70
N ALA A 362 -7.21 11.71 -40.26
CA ALA A 362 -6.75 11.95 -41.62
C ALA A 362 -5.22 12.01 -41.63
N ILE A 363 -4.58 11.45 -42.65
CA ILE A 363 -3.13 11.59 -42.86
C ILE A 363 -2.92 12.56 -44.02
N GLU A 364 -2.48 13.77 -43.71
CA GLU A 364 -2.26 14.84 -44.70
C GLU A 364 -0.81 15.31 -44.63
N ASN A 365 -0.07 15.19 -45.74
CA ASN A 365 1.35 15.56 -45.82
C ASN A 365 2.27 14.93 -44.74
N GLY A 366 1.85 13.81 -44.15
CA GLY A 366 2.58 13.13 -43.06
C GLY A 366 2.14 13.52 -41.65
N ASP A 367 1.23 14.49 -41.50
CA ASP A 367 0.64 14.87 -40.22
C ASP A 367 -0.67 14.11 -39.97
N ASP A 368 -0.84 13.59 -38.75
CA ASP A 368 -2.07 12.95 -38.30
C ASP A 368 -3.04 14.00 -37.76
N VAL A 369 -4.13 14.27 -38.48
CA VAL A 369 -5.17 15.20 -38.03
C VAL A 369 -6.39 14.45 -37.54
N ARG A 370 -6.66 14.56 -36.24
CA ARG A 370 -7.77 13.89 -35.57
C ARG A 370 -9.14 14.33 -36.12
N LEU A 371 -10.00 13.36 -36.42
CA LEU A 371 -11.35 13.57 -36.98
C LEU A 371 -12.50 13.28 -35.99
N THR A 372 -12.31 12.37 -35.03
CA THR A 372 -13.32 11.94 -34.05
C THR A 372 -12.82 12.07 -32.61
N GLU A 373 -13.73 11.87 -31.64
CA GLU A 373 -13.36 11.58 -30.25
C GLU A 373 -12.80 10.15 -30.10
N ASP A 374 -12.38 9.77 -28.89
CA ASP A 374 -11.85 8.45 -28.58
C ASP A 374 -13.01 7.46 -28.39
N TYR A 375 -12.88 6.31 -29.04
CA TYR A 375 -13.76 5.15 -28.90
C TYR A 375 -13.03 4.07 -28.11
N PHE A 376 -13.78 3.29 -27.32
CA PHE A 376 -13.22 2.26 -26.45
C PHE A 376 -13.19 0.90 -27.13
N ILE A 377 -12.15 0.12 -26.84
CA ILE A 377 -12.04 -1.31 -27.16
C ILE A 377 -12.10 -2.04 -25.82
N GLU A 378 -13.10 -2.91 -25.65
CA GLU A 378 -13.28 -3.76 -24.47
C GLU A 378 -13.17 -5.24 -24.92
N ALA A 379 -12.11 -5.90 -24.48
CA ALA A 379 -11.83 -7.30 -24.79
C ALA A 379 -12.35 -8.19 -23.65
N GLN A 380 -13.51 -8.80 -23.86
CA GLN A 380 -14.09 -9.75 -22.91
C GLN A 380 -13.30 -11.06 -22.92
N LYS A 381 -12.79 -11.47 -21.77
CA LYS A 381 -12.06 -12.72 -21.61
C LYS A 381 -13.04 -13.88 -21.39
N ASP A 382 -12.66 -15.03 -21.94
CA ASP A 382 -13.31 -16.32 -21.74
C ASP A 382 -13.13 -16.80 -20.29
N HIS A 383 -14.19 -17.29 -19.65
CA HIS A 383 -14.12 -17.84 -18.30
C HIS A 383 -14.15 -19.37 -18.36
N PRO A 384 -13.35 -20.08 -17.53
CA PRO A 384 -13.45 -21.53 -17.45
C PRO A 384 -14.85 -21.95 -16.98
N PRO A 385 -15.33 -23.16 -17.37
CA PRO A 385 -16.65 -23.63 -16.98
C PRO A 385 -16.70 -23.84 -15.47
N ASP A 386 -17.82 -23.50 -14.86
CA ASP A 386 -18.12 -23.78 -13.46
C ASP A 386 -18.78 -25.16 -13.36
N ILE A 387 -18.27 -26.04 -12.50
CA ILE A 387 -18.82 -27.37 -12.28
C ILE A 387 -18.84 -27.70 -10.80
N LYS A 388 -19.96 -28.28 -10.33
CA LYS A 388 -20.13 -28.73 -8.95
C LYS A 388 -20.96 -30.01 -8.89
N ILE A 389 -20.63 -30.87 -7.93
CA ILE A 389 -21.47 -32.02 -7.57
C ILE A 389 -22.47 -31.54 -6.51
N THR A 390 -23.76 -31.63 -6.81
CA THR A 390 -24.85 -31.17 -5.94
C THR A 390 -25.40 -32.28 -5.05
N ARG A 391 -25.31 -33.53 -5.48
CA ARG A 391 -25.68 -34.72 -4.71
C ARG A 391 -24.67 -35.84 -4.95
N PRO A 392 -24.13 -36.50 -3.90
CA PRO A 392 -24.33 -36.20 -2.47
C PRO A 392 -23.68 -34.88 -2.00
N GLY A 393 -22.78 -34.28 -2.79
CA GLY A 393 -22.14 -32.99 -2.51
C GLY A 393 -21.11 -33.02 -1.36
N ARG A 394 -20.82 -34.20 -0.84
CA ARG A 394 -19.86 -34.54 0.21
C ARG A 394 -19.58 -36.03 0.16
N ASP A 395 -18.62 -36.49 0.95
CA ASP A 395 -18.41 -37.92 1.17
C ASP A 395 -19.68 -38.58 1.70
N PHE A 396 -20.01 -39.75 1.14
CA PHE A 396 -21.26 -40.44 1.36
C PHE A 396 -21.00 -41.85 1.87
N ARG A 397 -21.67 -42.23 2.95
CA ARG A 397 -21.58 -43.58 3.50
C ARG A 397 -22.78 -44.38 3.01
N ALA A 398 -22.51 -45.47 2.31
CA ALA A 398 -23.51 -46.28 1.64
C ALA A 398 -23.38 -47.75 2.03
N SER A 399 -24.49 -48.50 1.95
CA SER A 399 -24.43 -49.97 2.04
C SER A 399 -23.81 -50.56 0.76
N PRO A 400 -23.09 -51.70 0.82
CA PRO A 400 -22.56 -52.39 -0.36
C PRO A 400 -23.55 -52.70 -1.48
N ILE A 401 -24.85 -52.70 -1.19
CA ILE A 401 -25.94 -52.96 -2.13
C ILE A 401 -26.79 -51.69 -2.42
N GLU A 402 -26.35 -50.52 -1.98
CA GLU A 402 -27.08 -49.26 -2.15
C GLU A 402 -26.80 -48.64 -3.53
N GLU A 403 -27.82 -48.01 -4.10
CA GLU A 403 -27.72 -47.22 -5.33
C GLU A 403 -27.49 -45.75 -4.99
N VAL A 404 -26.31 -45.23 -5.35
CA VAL A 404 -25.96 -43.83 -5.06
C VAL A 404 -26.13 -42.99 -6.31
N THR A 405 -27.09 -42.05 -6.26
CA THR A 405 -27.31 -41.08 -7.33
C THR A 405 -26.35 -39.90 -7.18
N ILE A 406 -25.53 -39.66 -8.21
CA ILE A 406 -24.62 -38.54 -8.30
C ILE A 406 -25.20 -37.52 -9.29
N THR A 407 -25.38 -36.28 -8.84
CA THR A 407 -25.87 -35.17 -9.66
C THR A 407 -24.80 -34.10 -9.78
N ALA A 408 -24.43 -33.74 -11.00
CA ALA A 408 -23.53 -32.63 -11.29
C ALA A 408 -24.26 -31.50 -12.04
N GLU A 409 -23.93 -30.26 -11.69
CA GLU A 409 -24.38 -29.04 -12.35
C GLU A 409 -23.15 -28.33 -12.93
N ALA A 410 -23.16 -28.07 -14.24
CA ALA A 410 -22.12 -27.35 -14.95
C ALA A 410 -22.69 -26.13 -15.69
N LYS A 411 -21.93 -25.04 -15.75
CA LYS A 411 -22.30 -23.77 -16.39
C LYS A 411 -21.12 -23.17 -17.14
N ASP A 412 -21.42 -22.54 -18.27
CA ASP A 412 -20.43 -21.90 -19.14
C ASP A 412 -21.05 -20.71 -19.88
N ASP A 413 -20.24 -19.73 -20.25
CA ASP A 413 -20.66 -18.51 -20.95
C ASP A 413 -20.89 -18.73 -22.46
N PHE A 414 -20.08 -19.56 -23.11
CA PHE A 414 -20.16 -19.88 -24.55
C PHE A 414 -20.71 -21.28 -24.87
N GLY A 415 -20.82 -22.14 -23.87
CA GLY A 415 -21.49 -23.44 -23.94
C GLY A 415 -20.55 -24.63 -23.73
N LEU A 416 -21.05 -25.61 -22.99
CA LEU A 416 -20.31 -26.81 -22.61
C LEU A 416 -20.13 -27.76 -23.80
N LYS A 417 -18.89 -28.24 -24.01
CA LYS A 417 -18.55 -29.25 -25.02
C LYS A 417 -18.67 -30.66 -24.48
N ASP A 418 -18.28 -30.87 -23.23
CA ASP A 418 -18.35 -32.15 -22.54
C ASP A 418 -18.56 -31.96 -21.04
N VAL A 419 -19.30 -32.87 -20.42
CA VAL A 419 -19.44 -32.96 -18.96
C VAL A 419 -19.42 -34.44 -18.62
N THR A 420 -18.44 -34.87 -17.85
CA THR A 420 -18.18 -36.29 -17.58
C THR A 420 -17.95 -36.52 -16.09
N LEU A 421 -18.59 -37.56 -15.54
CA LEU A 421 -18.29 -38.08 -14.22
C LEU A 421 -17.18 -39.12 -14.34
N HIS A 422 -16.11 -38.94 -13.58
CA HIS A 422 -15.04 -39.91 -13.43
C HIS A 422 -15.21 -40.60 -12.08
N TYR A 423 -15.06 -41.92 -12.05
CA TYR A 423 -15.09 -42.69 -10.82
C TYR A 423 -14.13 -43.88 -10.86
N SER A 424 -13.56 -44.19 -9.69
CA SER A 424 -12.59 -45.25 -9.46
C SER A 424 -13.08 -46.10 -8.28
N VAL A 425 -12.87 -47.41 -8.34
CA VAL A 425 -13.16 -48.31 -7.21
C VAL A 425 -11.83 -48.75 -6.64
N ASN A 426 -11.57 -48.44 -5.36
CA ASN A 426 -10.37 -48.86 -4.63
C ASN A 426 -9.02 -48.52 -5.30
N GLY A 427 -8.90 -47.36 -5.97
CA GLY A 427 -7.67 -46.98 -6.69
C GLY A 427 -7.41 -47.79 -7.96
N GLY A 428 -8.46 -48.39 -8.53
CA GLY A 428 -8.43 -49.16 -9.78
C GLY A 428 -8.42 -48.29 -11.05
N GLU A 429 -8.75 -48.90 -12.19
CA GLU A 429 -8.89 -48.18 -13.46
C GLU A 429 -10.09 -47.22 -13.40
N GLU A 430 -9.86 -45.97 -13.80
CA GLU A 430 -10.88 -44.92 -13.82
C GLU A 430 -11.91 -45.21 -14.92
N LYS A 431 -13.19 -45.13 -14.55
CA LYS A 431 -14.33 -45.26 -15.46
C LYS A 431 -15.03 -43.92 -15.61
N THR A 432 -15.68 -43.72 -16.76
CA THR A 432 -16.33 -42.46 -17.10
C THR A 432 -17.81 -42.65 -17.43
N ALA A 433 -18.66 -41.72 -17.01
CA ALA A 433 -20.06 -41.61 -17.41
C ALA A 433 -20.35 -40.20 -17.94
N SER A 434 -20.90 -40.08 -19.15
CA SER A 434 -21.25 -38.76 -19.70
C SER A 434 -22.48 -38.19 -19.00
N LEU A 435 -22.37 -36.94 -18.57
CA LEU A 435 -23.39 -36.13 -17.91
C LEU A 435 -23.84 -34.95 -18.79
N LEU A 436 -23.47 -34.94 -20.07
CA LEU A 436 -23.86 -33.89 -21.01
C LEU A 436 -25.25 -34.15 -21.59
N GLN A 437 -26.22 -33.27 -21.33
CA GLN A 437 -27.57 -33.39 -21.88
C GLN A 437 -27.70 -32.80 -23.30
N GLN A 438 -27.09 -31.64 -23.53
CA GLN A 438 -27.16 -30.91 -24.78
C GLN A 438 -25.79 -30.34 -25.13
N ARG A 439 -25.29 -30.67 -26.33
CA ARG A 439 -24.01 -30.15 -26.81
C ARG A 439 -24.10 -28.65 -27.06
N ASN A 440 -23.13 -27.90 -26.56
CA ASN A 440 -23.10 -26.42 -26.58
C ASN A 440 -24.22 -25.75 -25.76
N GLY A 441 -24.85 -26.48 -24.83
CA GLY A 441 -25.73 -25.86 -23.85
C GLY A 441 -24.93 -25.02 -22.85
N LYS A 442 -25.43 -23.83 -22.48
CA LYS A 442 -24.78 -22.97 -21.46
C LYS A 442 -24.84 -23.56 -20.06
N ASN A 443 -25.84 -24.40 -19.79
CA ASN A 443 -26.01 -25.09 -18.51
C ASN A 443 -26.28 -26.57 -18.78
N SER A 444 -25.74 -27.45 -17.94
CA SER A 444 -26.08 -28.88 -17.93
C SER A 444 -26.25 -29.35 -16.49
N THR A 445 -27.40 -29.95 -16.18
CA THR A 445 -27.66 -30.58 -14.87
C THR A 445 -28.09 -32.00 -15.10
N ALA A 446 -27.18 -32.96 -14.89
CA ALA A 446 -27.46 -34.37 -15.12
C ALA A 446 -27.11 -35.22 -13.90
N SER A 447 -27.75 -36.38 -13.83
CA SER A 447 -27.52 -37.36 -12.77
C SER A 447 -27.17 -38.72 -13.38
N THR A 448 -26.34 -39.47 -12.67
CA THR A 448 -26.07 -40.88 -12.94
C THR A 448 -26.15 -41.66 -11.64
N THR A 449 -26.60 -42.90 -11.69
CA THR A 449 -26.74 -43.77 -10.52
C THR A 449 -25.67 -44.83 -10.57
N LEU A 450 -24.87 -44.91 -9.50
CA LEU A 450 -23.88 -45.97 -9.30
C LEU A 450 -24.48 -47.02 -8.37
N ALA A 451 -24.78 -48.21 -8.91
CA ALA A 451 -25.20 -49.35 -8.12
C ALA A 451 -23.95 -50.00 -7.50
N LEU A 452 -23.81 -49.93 -6.17
CA LEU A 452 -22.61 -50.45 -5.50
C LEU A 452 -22.51 -51.98 -5.61
N GLU A 453 -23.63 -52.67 -5.81
CA GLU A 453 -23.68 -54.11 -6.02
C GLU A 453 -22.88 -54.58 -7.26
N ASP A 454 -22.87 -53.77 -8.33
CA ASP A 454 -22.16 -54.07 -9.58
C ASP A 454 -20.64 -54.13 -9.38
N PHE A 455 -20.15 -53.39 -8.40
CA PHE A 455 -18.73 -53.34 -8.06
C PHE A 455 -18.33 -54.42 -7.05
N LYS A 456 -19.29 -55.18 -6.49
CA LYS A 456 -19.07 -56.19 -5.46
C LYS A 456 -18.25 -55.66 -4.28
N VAL A 457 -18.50 -54.42 -3.89
CA VAL A 457 -17.79 -53.76 -2.79
C VAL A 457 -18.04 -54.48 -1.47
N GLN A 458 -17.05 -54.46 -0.59
CA GLN A 458 -17.15 -54.97 0.78
C GLN A 458 -17.06 -53.82 1.77
N PRO A 459 -17.51 -53.99 3.04
CA PRO A 459 -17.33 -52.97 4.05
C PRO A 459 -15.86 -52.53 4.20
N GLY A 460 -15.61 -51.23 4.07
CA GLY A 460 -14.28 -50.62 4.02
C GLY A 460 -13.74 -50.38 2.60
N ASP A 461 -14.47 -50.76 1.55
CA ASP A 461 -14.15 -50.34 0.19
C ASP A 461 -14.65 -48.93 -0.09
N ILE A 462 -13.97 -48.25 -1.02
CA ILE A 462 -14.28 -46.88 -1.41
C ILE A 462 -14.49 -46.76 -2.92
N VAL A 463 -15.41 -45.88 -3.30
CA VAL A 463 -15.54 -45.38 -4.68
C VAL A 463 -15.18 -43.90 -4.67
N SER A 464 -14.05 -43.54 -5.28
CA SER A 464 -13.70 -42.14 -5.49
C SER A 464 -14.38 -41.62 -6.75
N PHE A 465 -14.86 -40.38 -6.73
CA PHE A 465 -15.50 -39.77 -7.89
C PHE A 465 -15.31 -38.26 -7.93
N TYR A 466 -15.26 -37.71 -9.14
CA TYR A 466 -15.23 -36.28 -9.42
C TYR A 466 -15.88 -36.02 -10.78
N ALA A 467 -16.29 -34.78 -11.02
CA ALA A 467 -16.85 -34.39 -12.30
C ALA A 467 -15.90 -33.44 -13.05
N GLU A 468 -15.87 -33.55 -14.38
CA GLU A 468 -15.07 -32.74 -15.29
C GLU A 468 -16.01 -32.04 -16.29
N ALA A 469 -15.85 -30.73 -16.46
CA ALA A 469 -16.51 -29.94 -17.51
C ALA A 469 -15.47 -29.39 -18.48
N LYS A 470 -15.80 -29.42 -19.78
CA LYS A 470 -14.98 -28.86 -20.85
C LYS A 470 -15.78 -27.84 -21.64
N ASP A 471 -15.19 -26.67 -21.84
CA ASP A 471 -15.63 -25.68 -22.82
C ASP A 471 -14.80 -25.87 -24.12
N ALA A 472 -14.68 -24.84 -24.96
CA ALA A 472 -13.87 -24.89 -26.19
C ALA A 472 -12.34 -24.72 -25.98
N ARG A 473 -11.88 -24.23 -24.84
CA ARG A 473 -10.49 -23.81 -24.55
C ARG A 473 -9.90 -24.35 -23.25
N THR A 474 -10.73 -24.68 -22.27
CA THR A 474 -10.43 -24.91 -20.86
C THR A 474 -11.18 -26.14 -20.34
N THR A 475 -10.66 -26.71 -19.25
CA THR A 475 -11.23 -27.86 -18.57
C THR A 475 -11.21 -27.59 -17.07
N THR A 476 -12.35 -27.78 -16.41
CA THR A 476 -12.50 -27.59 -14.96
C THR A 476 -12.91 -28.91 -14.32
N ARG A 477 -12.39 -29.18 -13.12
CA ARG A 477 -12.70 -30.38 -12.33
C ARG A 477 -13.22 -30.00 -10.95
N THR A 478 -14.15 -30.77 -10.43
CA THR A 478 -14.61 -30.65 -9.04
C THR A 478 -13.54 -31.12 -8.06
N ASP A 479 -13.84 -31.03 -6.77
CA ASP A 479 -13.09 -31.79 -5.77
C ASP A 479 -13.42 -33.28 -5.88
N MET A 480 -12.56 -34.10 -5.31
CA MET A 480 -12.75 -35.55 -5.22
C MET A 480 -13.60 -35.88 -4.01
N PHE A 481 -14.59 -36.73 -4.21
CA PHE A 481 -15.48 -37.23 -3.16
C PHE A 481 -15.39 -38.74 -3.06
N PHE A 482 -15.72 -39.28 -1.89
CA PHE A 482 -15.67 -40.72 -1.62
C PHE A 482 -17.05 -41.26 -1.25
N ILE A 483 -17.40 -42.41 -1.83
CA ILE A 483 -18.48 -43.27 -1.35
C ILE A 483 -17.84 -44.38 -0.52
N GLU A 484 -18.09 -44.40 0.78
CA GLU A 484 -17.59 -45.40 1.72
C GLU A 484 -18.62 -46.53 1.88
N ALA A 485 -18.23 -47.76 1.57
CA ALA A 485 -19.06 -48.94 1.81
C ALA A 485 -19.03 -49.30 3.30
N GLN A 486 -20.17 -49.23 3.98
CA GLN A 486 -20.29 -49.56 5.41
C GLN A 486 -21.16 -50.82 5.64
N PRO A 487 -20.93 -51.59 6.72
CA PRO A 487 -21.78 -52.73 7.03
C PRO A 487 -23.25 -52.32 7.16
N PHE A 488 -24.15 -53.12 6.58
CA PHE A 488 -25.61 -52.89 6.67
C PHE A 488 -26.13 -53.06 8.11
N GLU A 489 -25.56 -54.01 8.87
CA GLU A 489 -25.93 -54.27 10.25
C GLU A 489 -25.17 -53.34 11.21
N ARG A 490 -25.89 -52.43 11.87
CA ARG A 490 -25.37 -51.70 13.02
C ARG A 490 -25.62 -52.55 14.27
N ASN A 491 -24.57 -53.18 14.79
CA ASN A 491 -24.65 -53.87 16.07
C ASN A 491 -24.78 -52.84 17.21
N TYR A 492 -25.99 -52.64 17.71
CA TYR A 492 -26.26 -51.83 18.90
C TYR A 492 -26.15 -52.71 20.15
N THR A 493 -25.14 -52.49 20.98
CA THR A 493 -25.08 -53.11 22.33
C THR A 493 -25.70 -52.15 23.35
N GLN A 494 -26.84 -52.53 23.92
CA GLN A 494 -27.49 -51.76 24.98
C GLN A 494 -26.74 -51.98 26.31
N SER A 495 -25.93 -51.02 26.74
CA SER A 495 -25.37 -51.05 28.09
C SER A 495 -26.49 -50.78 29.11
N GLN A 496 -27.01 -51.82 29.77
CA GLN A 496 -27.86 -51.64 30.95
C GLN A 496 -26.99 -51.21 32.13
N GLN A 497 -26.76 -49.90 32.24
CA GLN A 497 -26.34 -49.29 33.50
C GLN A 497 -26.98 -47.90 33.64
N GLY A 498 -27.84 -47.78 34.64
CA GLY A 498 -28.16 -46.57 35.41
C GLY A 498 -28.56 -45.31 34.63
N GLY A 499 -29.84 -44.96 34.71
CA GLY A 499 -30.33 -43.66 34.23
C GLY A 499 -29.57 -42.48 34.82
N GLY A 500 -29.22 -41.52 33.94
CA GLY A 500 -28.69 -40.23 34.32
C GLY A 500 -28.01 -39.51 33.14
N GLY A 501 -28.73 -38.55 32.54
CA GLY A 501 -28.16 -37.39 31.84
C GLY A 501 -27.32 -37.66 30.59
N GLY A 502 -27.95 -37.48 29.42
CA GLY A 502 -27.29 -37.54 28.12
C GLY A 502 -26.13 -36.56 27.97
N GLY A 503 -25.05 -37.06 27.39
CA GLY A 503 -23.83 -36.32 27.07
C GLY A 503 -22.71 -37.26 26.62
N GLY A 504 -23.02 -38.26 25.80
CA GLY A 504 -22.07 -39.27 25.33
C GLY A 504 -22.15 -39.40 23.81
N GLY A 505 -21.73 -38.36 23.10
CA GLY A 505 -21.64 -38.36 21.63
C GLY A 505 -20.24 -38.06 21.09
N GLY A 506 -19.25 -37.80 21.95
CA GLY A 506 -17.92 -37.32 21.53
C GLY A 506 -16.88 -38.41 21.23
N ALA A 507 -17.12 -39.68 21.59
CA ALA A 507 -16.08 -40.72 21.51
C ALA A 507 -16.02 -41.46 20.16
N MET A 508 -16.89 -41.14 19.20
CA MET A 508 -16.90 -41.80 17.89
C MET A 508 -16.12 -41.02 16.82
N ASP A 509 -15.78 -39.74 17.06
CA ASP A 509 -15.11 -38.86 16.08
C ASP A 509 -13.58 -38.85 16.20
N ASP A 510 -13.00 -39.12 17.37
CA ASP A 510 -11.53 -39.22 17.54
C ASP A 510 -10.93 -40.52 16.96
N GLN A 511 -11.77 -41.46 16.50
CA GLN A 511 -11.38 -42.82 16.11
C GLN A 511 -11.00 -42.98 14.63
N ASN A 512 -11.38 -42.01 13.77
CA ASN A 512 -11.21 -42.05 12.31
C ASN A 512 -10.01 -41.22 11.80
N GLN A 513 -9.07 -40.86 12.68
CA GLN A 513 -8.07 -39.83 12.36
C GLN A 513 -7.05 -40.24 11.29
N ILE A 514 -6.72 -41.54 11.14
CA ILE A 514 -5.72 -41.99 10.13
C ILE A 514 -6.34 -42.02 8.72
N SER A 515 -7.57 -42.56 8.57
CA SER A 515 -8.28 -42.54 7.29
C SER A 515 -8.66 -41.12 6.87
N GLN A 516 -9.07 -40.27 7.81
CA GLN A 516 -9.33 -38.84 7.57
C GLN A 516 -8.08 -38.11 7.09
N ARG A 517 -6.93 -38.30 7.74
CA ARG A 517 -5.65 -37.74 7.27
C ARG A 517 -5.29 -38.26 5.88
N GLN A 518 -5.53 -39.54 5.58
CA GLN A 518 -5.29 -40.06 4.23
C GLN A 518 -6.21 -39.39 3.18
N LYS A 519 -7.48 -39.13 3.51
CA LYS A 519 -8.40 -38.36 2.64
C LYS A 519 -7.92 -36.92 2.44
N GLU A 520 -7.43 -36.27 3.50
CA GLU A 520 -6.85 -34.93 3.42
C GLU A 520 -5.63 -34.89 2.51
N ILE A 521 -4.76 -35.90 2.58
CA ILE A 521 -3.60 -36.02 1.68
C ILE A 521 -4.08 -36.21 0.23
N ILE A 522 -5.04 -37.11 -0.02
CA ILE A 522 -5.61 -37.30 -1.38
C ILE A 522 -6.23 -36.00 -1.89
N ALA A 523 -6.98 -35.29 -1.06
CA ALA A 523 -7.58 -34.02 -1.42
C ALA A 523 -6.51 -32.95 -1.73
N ALA A 524 -5.41 -32.91 -0.97
CA ALA A 524 -4.29 -32.02 -1.25
C ALA A 524 -3.57 -32.40 -2.55
N THR A 525 -3.27 -33.68 -2.77
CA THR A 525 -2.70 -34.21 -4.02
C THR A 525 -3.59 -33.88 -5.22
N TRP A 526 -4.91 -34.00 -5.06
CA TRP A 526 -5.89 -33.63 -6.08
C TRP A 526 -5.91 -32.12 -6.37
N ASN A 527 -5.80 -31.29 -5.33
CA ASN A 527 -5.75 -29.84 -5.46
C ASN A 527 -4.49 -29.36 -6.19
N GLU A 528 -3.33 -29.98 -5.93
CA GLU A 528 -2.12 -29.75 -6.72
C GLU A 528 -2.32 -30.18 -8.19
N LEU A 529 -2.93 -31.35 -8.42
CA LEU A 529 -3.18 -31.86 -9.78
C LEU A 529 -4.09 -30.94 -10.62
N LYS A 530 -5.10 -30.30 -10.01
CA LYS A 530 -6.01 -29.36 -10.70
C LYS A 530 -5.48 -27.93 -10.76
N GLY A 531 -4.29 -27.65 -10.22
CA GLY A 531 -3.66 -26.32 -10.23
C GLY A 531 -4.24 -25.34 -9.21
N SER A 532 -5.02 -25.81 -8.24
CA SER A 532 -5.58 -25.02 -7.13
C SER A 532 -4.86 -25.32 -5.80
N GLY A 533 -3.60 -25.72 -5.88
CA GLY A 533 -2.73 -26.10 -4.76
C GLY A 533 -2.35 -24.96 -3.81
N ALA A 534 -1.64 -25.30 -2.75
CA ALA A 534 -1.19 -24.33 -1.75
C ALA A 534 -0.16 -23.35 -2.35
N LYS A 535 -0.09 -22.12 -1.81
CA LYS A 535 0.91 -21.12 -2.21
C LYS A 535 2.32 -21.61 -1.88
N GLY A 536 3.06 -22.05 -2.90
CA GLY A 536 4.41 -22.58 -2.80
C GLY A 536 4.92 -22.95 -4.18
N THR A 537 6.20 -23.30 -4.29
CA THR A 537 6.70 -23.93 -5.52
C THR A 537 6.22 -25.39 -5.59
N GLU A 538 6.04 -25.92 -6.79
CA GLU A 538 5.62 -27.32 -7.00
C GLU A 538 6.52 -28.31 -6.26
N ALA A 539 7.84 -28.03 -6.22
CA ALA A 539 8.82 -28.84 -5.51
C ALA A 539 8.66 -28.79 -3.98
N GLU A 540 8.27 -27.64 -3.40
CA GLU A 540 8.01 -27.52 -1.96
C GLU A 540 6.75 -28.30 -1.58
N ASN A 541 5.67 -28.13 -2.34
CA ASN A 541 4.41 -28.87 -2.13
C ASN A 541 4.63 -30.38 -2.27
N ALA A 542 5.44 -30.81 -3.25
CA ALA A 542 5.79 -32.21 -3.50
C ALA A 542 6.55 -32.83 -2.33
N ASN A 543 7.57 -32.12 -1.82
CA ASN A 543 8.34 -32.57 -0.67
C ASN A 543 7.47 -32.60 0.60
N PHE A 544 6.60 -31.61 0.79
CA PHE A 544 5.69 -31.57 1.93
C PHE A 544 4.73 -32.75 1.92
N LEU A 545 3.97 -32.96 0.84
CA LEU A 545 3.01 -34.06 0.74
C LEU A 545 3.70 -35.43 0.82
N SER A 546 4.87 -35.58 0.23
CA SER A 546 5.70 -36.80 0.36
C SER A 546 6.06 -37.09 1.83
N GLN A 547 6.48 -36.07 2.59
CA GLN A 547 6.82 -36.22 3.99
C GLN A 547 5.59 -36.54 4.84
N VAL A 548 4.46 -35.88 4.60
CA VAL A 548 3.20 -36.15 5.31
C VAL A 548 2.72 -37.58 5.04
N GLN A 549 2.74 -38.03 3.79
CA GLN A 549 2.39 -39.40 3.41
C GLN A 549 3.35 -40.44 4.02
N SER A 550 4.65 -40.15 4.04
CA SER A 550 5.66 -41.02 4.69
C SER A 550 5.45 -41.10 6.20
N LYS A 551 5.10 -39.99 6.86
CA LYS A 551 4.78 -40.00 8.29
C LYS A 551 3.54 -40.82 8.58
N LEU A 552 2.47 -40.63 7.81
CA LEU A 552 1.22 -41.39 7.99
C LEU A 552 1.45 -42.89 7.80
N ARG A 553 2.30 -43.28 6.84
CA ARG A 553 2.78 -44.66 6.67
C ARG A 553 3.44 -45.19 7.94
N ASP A 554 4.38 -44.43 8.50
CA ASP A 554 5.14 -44.86 9.67
C ASP A 554 4.23 -44.97 10.91
N GLN A 555 3.23 -44.09 11.03
CA GLN A 555 2.17 -44.20 12.05
C GLN A 555 1.36 -45.49 11.88
N ALA A 556 0.83 -45.76 10.68
CA ALA A 556 0.07 -46.98 10.40
C ALA A 556 0.87 -48.25 10.71
N LYS A 557 2.16 -48.27 10.35
CA LYS A 557 3.08 -49.38 10.64
C LYS A 557 3.33 -49.56 12.13
N SER A 558 3.59 -48.47 12.86
CA SER A 558 3.86 -48.53 14.30
C SER A 558 2.65 -49.00 15.11
N LEU A 559 1.43 -48.66 14.66
CA LEU A 559 0.19 -49.11 15.25
C LEU A 559 -0.01 -50.61 15.02
N ALA A 560 0.25 -51.08 13.78
CA ALA A 560 0.21 -52.49 13.44
C ALA A 560 1.21 -53.32 14.29
N GLU A 561 2.45 -52.84 14.44
CA GLU A 561 3.49 -53.48 15.26
C GLU A 561 3.11 -53.54 16.74
N ARG A 562 2.56 -52.47 17.30
CA ARG A 562 2.07 -52.45 18.69
C ARG A 562 0.93 -53.44 18.90
N MET A 563 -0.04 -53.48 17.99
CA MET A 563 -1.13 -54.45 18.05
C MET A 563 -0.63 -55.90 17.95
N LYS A 564 0.37 -56.15 17.09
CA LYS A 564 1.04 -57.46 16.96
C LYS A 564 1.77 -57.87 18.23
N SER A 565 2.46 -56.93 18.90
CA SER A 565 3.22 -57.19 20.14
C SER A 565 2.34 -57.54 21.35
N ARG A 566 1.07 -57.14 21.33
CA ARG A 566 0.14 -57.28 22.45
C ARG A 566 -0.66 -58.58 22.46
N GLN A 567 -0.26 -59.56 21.65
CA GLN A 567 -0.89 -60.86 21.42
C GLN A 567 -1.74 -61.38 22.61
N LEU A 568 -3.03 -60.97 22.65
CA LEU A 568 -4.04 -61.43 23.59
C LEU A 568 -4.68 -62.68 22.98
N SER A 569 -4.49 -63.82 23.65
CA SER A 569 -4.71 -65.17 23.11
C SER A 569 -6.17 -65.52 22.77
N GLU A 570 -7.16 -64.64 22.96
CA GLU A 570 -8.59 -65.01 22.92
C GLU A 570 -9.46 -64.28 21.87
N ALA A 571 -8.95 -63.31 21.11
CA ALA A 571 -9.71 -62.60 20.04
C ALA A 571 -9.12 -62.80 18.62
N GLY A 572 -8.46 -63.94 18.40
CA GLY A 572 -7.30 -64.10 17.52
C GLY A 572 -7.41 -63.82 16.02
N ASP A 573 -8.58 -63.65 15.41
CA ASP A 573 -8.70 -63.50 13.95
C ASP A 573 -8.98 -62.06 13.49
N SER A 574 -9.87 -61.31 14.14
CA SER A 574 -10.11 -59.89 13.83
C SER A 574 -8.87 -59.03 14.09
N PHE A 575 -8.09 -59.32 15.14
CA PHE A 575 -6.81 -58.63 15.38
C PHE A 575 -5.78 -58.87 14.27
N LYS A 576 -5.68 -60.10 13.77
CA LYS A 576 -4.77 -60.42 12.66
C LYS A 576 -5.19 -59.70 11.39
N GLN A 577 -6.50 -59.63 11.12
CA GLN A 577 -7.04 -58.90 9.98
C GLN A 577 -6.76 -57.40 10.09
N PHE A 578 -6.98 -56.79 11.26
CA PHE A 578 -6.63 -55.40 11.53
C PHE A 578 -5.14 -55.10 11.26
N VAL A 579 -4.23 -55.90 11.85
CA VAL A 579 -2.78 -55.74 11.65
C VAL A 579 -2.41 -55.91 10.18
N SER A 580 -2.98 -56.91 9.50
CA SER A 580 -2.76 -57.15 8.07
C SER A 580 -3.20 -55.96 7.22
N TYR A 581 -4.37 -55.38 7.48
CA TYR A 581 -4.85 -54.22 6.73
C TYR A 581 -4.01 -52.97 7.00
N MET A 582 -3.59 -52.71 8.24
CA MET A 582 -2.69 -51.60 8.55
C MET A 582 -1.30 -51.76 7.90
N GLU A 583 -0.74 -52.99 7.87
CA GLU A 583 0.51 -53.29 7.14
C GLU A 583 0.34 -53.08 5.62
N GLN A 584 -0.80 -53.48 5.04
CA GLN A 584 -1.11 -53.27 3.63
C GLN A 584 -1.31 -51.79 3.28
N ALA A 585 -1.96 -51.02 4.18
CA ALA A 585 -2.09 -49.57 4.05
C ALA A 585 -0.71 -48.92 4.00
N ALA A 586 0.17 -49.23 4.96
CA ALA A 586 1.55 -48.72 4.98
C ALA A 586 2.34 -49.13 3.72
N ALA A 587 2.16 -50.37 3.24
CA ALA A 587 2.78 -50.82 2.01
C ALA A 587 2.32 -50.00 0.79
N ALA A 588 1.03 -49.65 0.70
CA ALA A 588 0.48 -48.81 -0.37
C ALA A 588 0.90 -47.33 -0.26
N MET A 589 1.09 -46.80 0.95
CA MET A 589 1.56 -45.42 1.16
C MET A 589 3.03 -45.21 0.73
N THR A 590 3.84 -46.27 0.65
CA THR A 590 5.25 -46.19 0.24
C THR A 590 5.41 -45.67 -1.20
N PRO A 591 4.84 -46.33 -2.24
CA PRO A 591 4.91 -45.82 -3.61
C PRO A 591 4.17 -44.48 -3.78
N ALA A 592 3.14 -44.19 -2.96
CA ALA A 592 2.52 -42.86 -2.95
C ALA A 592 3.54 -41.78 -2.53
N SER A 593 4.23 -41.96 -1.40
CA SER A 593 5.22 -41.00 -0.91
C SER A 593 6.37 -40.75 -1.89
N GLU A 594 6.82 -41.78 -2.60
CA GLU A 594 7.89 -41.68 -3.61
C GLU A 594 7.43 -40.89 -4.85
N LYS A 595 6.20 -41.15 -5.32
CA LYS A 595 5.62 -40.44 -6.47
C LYS A 595 5.31 -38.98 -6.15
N LEU A 596 4.80 -38.69 -4.95
CA LEU A 596 4.61 -37.32 -4.46
C LEU A 596 5.93 -36.55 -4.42
N LYS A 597 7.02 -37.20 -4.00
CA LYS A 597 8.35 -36.58 -3.98
C LYS A 597 8.81 -36.12 -5.36
N GLY A 598 8.43 -36.88 -6.39
CA GLY A 598 8.69 -36.57 -7.80
C GLY A 598 7.66 -35.66 -8.46
N ALA A 599 6.77 -35.01 -7.70
CA ALA A 599 5.64 -34.20 -8.22
C ALA A 599 4.74 -34.96 -9.21
N SER A 600 4.69 -36.29 -9.13
CA SER A 600 3.88 -37.13 -10.01
C SER A 600 2.47 -37.31 -9.43
N TRP A 601 1.73 -36.20 -9.31
CA TRP A 601 0.43 -36.10 -8.63
C TRP A 601 -0.56 -37.16 -9.11
N LYS A 602 -0.74 -37.27 -10.43
CA LYS A 602 -1.67 -38.22 -11.05
C LYS A 602 -1.32 -39.68 -10.72
N ASP A 603 -0.04 -40.01 -10.72
CA ASP A 603 0.42 -41.38 -10.47
C ASP A 603 0.37 -41.73 -8.98
N ALA A 604 0.39 -40.73 -8.09
CA ALA A 604 0.33 -40.90 -6.64
C ALA A 604 -1.10 -41.19 -6.13
N LEU A 605 -2.15 -40.72 -6.82
CA LEU A 605 -3.54 -40.89 -6.38
C LEU A 605 -3.95 -42.37 -6.23
N ALA A 606 -3.65 -43.22 -7.21
CA ALA A 606 -4.03 -44.63 -7.13
C ALA A 606 -3.48 -45.38 -5.90
N PRO A 607 -2.16 -45.29 -5.56
CA PRO A 607 -1.65 -45.88 -4.31
C PRO A 607 -2.17 -45.19 -3.04
N GLU A 608 -2.49 -43.89 -3.07
CA GLU A 608 -3.13 -43.20 -1.94
C GLU A 608 -4.56 -43.69 -1.68
N GLU A 609 -5.39 -43.80 -2.73
CA GLU A 609 -6.75 -44.36 -2.65
C GLU A 609 -6.73 -45.81 -2.16
N LYS A 610 -5.75 -46.60 -2.62
CA LYS A 610 -5.56 -47.97 -2.15
C LYS A 610 -5.13 -48.04 -0.68
N ALA A 611 -4.29 -47.11 -0.23
CA ALA A 611 -3.97 -46.98 1.18
C ALA A 611 -5.21 -46.64 2.01
N LEU A 612 -6.03 -45.71 1.53
CA LEU A 612 -7.30 -45.34 2.17
C LEU A 612 -8.25 -46.54 2.29
N GLN A 613 -8.42 -47.32 1.22
CA GLN A 613 -9.21 -48.56 1.26
C GLN A 613 -8.76 -49.48 2.40
N TYR A 614 -7.46 -49.74 2.53
CA TYR A 614 -6.96 -50.62 3.58
C TYR A 614 -7.16 -50.03 4.98
N LEU A 615 -7.05 -48.71 5.14
CA LEU A 615 -7.36 -48.04 6.40
C LEU A 615 -8.84 -48.18 6.76
N GLU A 616 -9.75 -47.96 5.81
CA GLU A 616 -11.20 -48.11 6.00
C GLU A 616 -11.60 -49.56 6.32
N ARG A 617 -10.94 -50.55 5.70
CA ARG A 617 -11.07 -51.97 6.08
C ARG A 617 -10.51 -52.28 7.46
N ALA A 618 -9.41 -51.64 7.86
CA ALA A 618 -8.90 -51.79 9.21
C ALA A 618 -9.88 -51.19 10.23
N GLU A 619 -10.47 -50.03 9.94
CA GLU A 619 -11.49 -49.39 10.79
C GLU A 619 -12.77 -50.24 10.91
N SER A 620 -13.21 -50.87 9.82
CA SER A 620 -14.37 -51.77 9.87
C SER A 620 -14.11 -52.98 10.78
N VAL A 621 -12.95 -53.62 10.67
CA VAL A 621 -12.55 -54.74 11.54
C VAL A 621 -12.32 -54.29 12.99
N PHE A 622 -11.78 -53.09 13.20
CA PHE A 622 -11.58 -52.55 14.55
C PHE A 622 -12.90 -52.36 15.30
N ARG A 623 -13.96 -51.93 14.59
CA ARG A 623 -15.31 -51.85 15.15
C ARG A 623 -15.80 -53.22 15.65
N ASP A 624 -15.52 -54.29 14.91
CA ASP A 624 -15.86 -55.66 15.33
C ASP A 624 -15.07 -56.10 16.56
N ILE A 625 -13.77 -55.76 16.62
CA ILE A 625 -12.93 -55.98 17.80
C ILE A 625 -13.57 -55.32 19.02
N GLN A 626 -13.99 -54.06 18.89
CA GLN A 626 -14.62 -53.30 19.98
C GLN A 626 -15.95 -53.93 20.44
N VAL A 627 -16.81 -54.36 19.52
CA VAL A 627 -18.07 -55.04 19.84
C VAL A 627 -17.79 -56.37 20.57
N ALA A 628 -16.77 -57.13 20.16
CA ALA A 628 -16.37 -58.37 20.81
C ALA A 628 -15.92 -58.16 22.27
N PHE A 629 -15.12 -57.13 22.55
CA PHE A 629 -14.74 -56.78 23.93
C PHE A 629 -15.88 -56.13 24.73
N GLY A 630 -16.77 -55.39 24.07
CA GLY A 630 -17.94 -54.76 24.71
C GLY A 630 -18.98 -55.77 25.22
N ASN A 631 -19.13 -56.91 24.54
CA ASN A 631 -20.04 -57.99 24.94
C ASN A 631 -19.52 -58.86 26.10
N GLN A 632 -18.26 -58.73 26.50
CA GLN A 632 -17.63 -59.54 27.56
C GLN A 632 -17.55 -58.81 28.92
N GLY A 633 -18.45 -57.86 29.15
CA GLY A 633 -18.53 -57.02 30.37
C GLY A 633 -19.66 -57.38 31.35
N GLY A 634 -20.25 -58.57 31.24
CA GLY A 634 -21.40 -59.01 32.04
C GLY A 634 -21.10 -60.20 32.95
N GLY A 635 -20.24 -60.03 33.97
CA GLY A 635 -20.12 -61.04 35.04
C GLY A 635 -18.77 -61.07 35.76
N GLY A 636 -18.73 -60.49 36.97
CA GLY A 636 -17.88 -60.96 38.07
C GLY A 636 -16.38 -60.63 38.04
N GLY A 637 -15.92 -59.89 39.06
CA GLY A 637 -14.54 -59.96 39.58
C GLY A 637 -13.53 -59.04 38.88
N GLY A 638 -12.89 -58.17 39.66
CA GLY A 638 -11.91 -57.19 39.19
C GLY A 638 -10.74 -57.83 38.42
N GLY A 639 -10.43 -57.24 37.26
CA GLY A 639 -9.26 -57.62 36.46
C GLY A 639 -9.33 -57.23 34.98
N ALA A 640 -10.52 -57.11 34.40
CA ALA A 640 -10.68 -56.98 32.94
C ALA A 640 -11.02 -55.57 32.41
N GLN A 641 -11.04 -54.53 33.25
CA GLN A 641 -11.44 -53.16 32.86
C GLN A 641 -10.29 -52.30 32.27
N GLY A 642 -9.14 -52.90 31.98
CA GLY A 642 -7.96 -52.22 31.42
C GLY A 642 -7.89 -52.21 29.89
N GLY A 643 -8.33 -53.27 29.21
CA GLY A 643 -8.04 -53.48 27.78
C GLY A 643 -8.69 -52.48 26.82
N ALA A 644 -9.92 -52.03 27.08
CA ALA A 644 -10.61 -51.06 26.21
C ALA A 644 -10.15 -49.61 26.44
N ARG A 645 -9.90 -49.21 27.70
CA ARG A 645 -9.33 -47.88 28.03
C ARG A 645 -7.85 -47.76 27.66
N ASP A 646 -7.08 -48.84 27.71
CA ASP A 646 -5.68 -48.86 27.25
C ASP A 646 -5.57 -48.73 25.72
N LEU A 647 -6.57 -49.17 24.94
CA LEU A 647 -6.57 -48.99 23.49
C LEU A 647 -6.87 -47.53 23.10
N GLU A 648 -7.77 -46.87 23.83
CA GLU A 648 -8.14 -45.46 23.65
C GLU A 648 -6.96 -44.53 24.00
N GLY A 649 -6.25 -44.79 25.10
CA GLY A 649 -5.06 -44.03 25.50
C GLY A 649 -3.84 -44.16 24.58
N LEU A 650 -3.79 -45.14 23.67
CA LEU A 650 -2.69 -45.33 22.72
C LEU A 650 -2.83 -44.51 21.44
N PHE A 651 -4.08 -44.30 21.00
CA PHE A 651 -4.38 -43.47 19.84
C PHE A 651 -4.22 -42.00 20.21
N ASP A 652 -4.73 -41.59 21.37
CA ASP A 652 -4.64 -40.20 21.85
C ASP A 652 -3.19 -39.72 21.98
N LEU A 653 -2.29 -40.51 22.58
CA LEU A 653 -0.93 -40.06 22.88
C LEU A 653 -0.07 -39.73 21.65
N GLU A 654 -0.39 -40.30 20.48
CA GLU A 654 0.36 -40.12 19.24
C GLU A 654 -0.32 -39.15 18.27
N LEU A 655 -1.64 -38.99 18.40
CA LEU A 655 -2.45 -38.07 17.60
C LEU A 655 -2.42 -36.65 18.18
N ASP A 656 -2.39 -36.49 19.51
CA ASP A 656 -2.52 -35.19 20.19
C ASP A 656 -1.28 -34.28 20.01
N THR A 657 -0.09 -34.86 19.82
CA THR A 657 1.14 -34.10 19.52
C THR A 657 1.12 -33.35 18.18
N GLU A 658 0.34 -33.80 17.20
CA GLU A 658 0.25 -33.14 15.87
C GLU A 658 -1.16 -32.62 15.53
N LYS A 659 -2.22 -33.04 16.25
CA LYS A 659 -3.57 -32.41 16.19
C LYS A 659 -3.48 -30.91 16.50
N ASN A 660 -2.59 -30.55 17.43
CA ASN A 660 -2.24 -29.17 17.78
C ASN A 660 -1.65 -28.34 16.62
N GLN A 661 -1.16 -28.91 15.52
CA GLN A 661 -0.60 -28.16 14.37
C GLN A 661 -1.62 -27.87 13.27
N PHE A 662 -2.58 -28.78 13.06
CA PHE A 662 -3.64 -28.63 12.04
C PHE A 662 -4.84 -27.80 12.56
N GLU A 663 -5.29 -27.99 13.81
CA GLU A 663 -6.34 -27.14 14.40
C GLU A 663 -5.86 -25.69 14.60
N SER A 664 -4.57 -25.48 14.93
CA SER A 664 -4.01 -24.13 15.02
C SER A 664 -4.13 -23.38 13.70
N ALA A 665 -4.01 -24.04 12.54
CA ALA A 665 -4.17 -23.39 11.24
C ALA A 665 -5.64 -23.06 10.91
N GLN A 666 -6.59 -23.91 11.31
CA GLN A 666 -8.01 -23.76 11.00
C GLN A 666 -8.73 -22.78 11.96
N GLN A 667 -8.32 -22.74 13.23
CA GLN A 667 -8.84 -21.78 14.22
C GLN A 667 -8.26 -20.36 14.00
N MET A 668 -7.01 -20.26 13.51
CA MET A 668 -6.37 -18.99 13.10
C MET A 668 -7.11 -18.28 11.98
N GLN A 669 -7.68 -19.01 11.00
CA GLN A 669 -8.42 -18.38 9.90
C GLN A 669 -9.66 -17.60 10.38
N SER A 670 -10.35 -18.08 11.42
CA SER A 670 -11.58 -17.43 11.93
C SER A 670 -11.33 -16.24 12.86
N ALA A 671 -10.22 -16.24 13.59
CA ALA A 671 -9.82 -15.13 14.46
C ALA A 671 -9.12 -14.00 13.67
N ASP A 672 -8.22 -14.35 12.74
CA ASP A 672 -7.56 -13.37 11.86
C ASP A 672 -8.56 -12.71 10.89
N GLN A 673 -9.53 -13.46 10.35
CA GLN A 673 -10.59 -12.87 9.52
C GLN A 673 -11.44 -11.85 10.30
N ARG A 674 -11.74 -12.13 11.57
CA ARG A 674 -12.53 -11.22 12.42
C ARG A 674 -11.74 -9.95 12.73
N GLN A 675 -10.44 -10.09 13.01
CA GLN A 675 -9.54 -8.97 13.26
C GLN A 675 -9.36 -8.09 12.01
N GLN A 676 -9.18 -8.71 10.85
CA GLN A 676 -9.11 -8.02 9.56
C GLN A 676 -10.40 -7.25 9.25
N GLN A 677 -11.57 -7.82 9.55
CA GLN A 677 -12.85 -7.15 9.35
C GLN A 677 -13.03 -5.92 10.27
N ILE A 678 -12.50 -5.97 11.51
CA ILE A 678 -12.48 -4.81 12.42
C ILE A 678 -11.50 -3.74 11.92
N ASP A 679 -10.34 -4.14 11.40
CA ASP A 679 -9.33 -3.23 10.85
C ASP A 679 -9.82 -2.53 9.58
N ASP A 680 -10.45 -3.27 8.67
CA ASP A 680 -11.13 -2.73 7.49
C ASP A 680 -12.24 -1.75 7.87
N ALA A 681 -13.01 -2.06 8.92
CA ALA A 681 -14.07 -1.18 9.40
C ALA A 681 -13.51 0.13 9.99
N LEU A 682 -12.40 0.06 10.74
CA LEU A 682 -11.69 1.23 11.27
C LEU A 682 -11.16 2.14 10.15
N GLN A 683 -10.51 1.54 9.14
CA GLN A 683 -10.01 2.30 7.98
C GLN A 683 -11.13 2.97 7.20
N LYS A 684 -12.25 2.26 6.96
CA LYS A 684 -13.42 2.83 6.29
C LYS A 684 -14.05 3.96 7.10
N LEU A 685 -14.18 3.81 8.42
CA LEU A 685 -14.67 4.88 9.31
C LEU A 685 -13.80 6.14 9.24
N GLU A 686 -12.48 5.97 9.26
CA GLU A 686 -11.53 7.09 9.16
C GLU A 686 -11.64 7.80 7.80
N GLN A 687 -11.70 7.04 6.71
CA GLN A 687 -11.87 7.60 5.36
C GLN A 687 -13.20 8.34 5.20
N LEU A 688 -14.29 7.80 5.76
CA LEU A 688 -15.60 8.44 5.75
C LEU A 688 -15.62 9.73 6.57
N ALA A 689 -15.05 9.71 7.78
CA ALA A 689 -14.94 10.90 8.63
C ALA A 689 -14.14 12.00 7.93
N LYS A 690 -13.02 11.64 7.30
CA LYS A 690 -12.16 12.58 6.57
C LYS A 690 -12.85 13.18 5.34
N ARG A 691 -13.49 12.36 4.50
CA ARG A 691 -14.24 12.83 3.32
C ARG A 691 -15.43 13.70 3.72
N GLN A 692 -16.15 13.33 4.78
CA GLN A 692 -17.26 14.12 5.32
C GLN A 692 -16.77 15.49 5.83
N GLN A 693 -15.61 15.54 6.48
CA GLN A 693 -14.99 16.78 6.95
C GLN A 693 -14.53 17.67 5.79
N GLU A 694 -13.86 17.11 4.79
CA GLU A 694 -13.41 17.84 3.58
C GLU A 694 -14.59 18.49 2.83
N LEU A 695 -15.72 17.78 2.71
CA LEU A 695 -16.96 18.31 2.13
C LEU A 695 -17.61 19.43 2.95
N ALA A 696 -17.47 19.37 4.28
CA ALA A 696 -17.98 20.39 5.18
C ALA A 696 -17.09 21.65 5.22
N ASP A 697 -15.86 21.57 4.75
CA ASP A 697 -14.89 22.67 4.70
C ASP A 697 -14.80 23.38 3.32
N GLN A 698 -15.36 22.80 2.24
CA GLN A 698 -15.44 23.45 0.93
C GLN A 698 -16.39 24.68 0.93
N LYS A 699 -15.84 25.87 0.61
CA LYS A 699 -16.58 27.14 0.50
C LYS A 699 -17.57 27.16 -0.66
N GLN A 700 -18.71 27.83 -0.45
CA GLN A 700 -19.86 27.89 -1.36
C GLN A 700 -19.50 28.43 -2.75
N ASN A 701 -19.73 27.59 -3.78
CA ASN A 701 -19.81 28.01 -5.17
C ASN A 701 -21.17 27.52 -5.73
N PRO A 702 -22.05 28.38 -6.27
CA PRO A 702 -23.42 27.99 -6.64
C PRO A 702 -23.49 26.98 -7.81
N GLN A 703 -22.42 26.81 -8.59
CA GLN A 703 -22.34 25.81 -9.66
C GLN A 703 -22.01 24.39 -9.18
N THR A 704 -21.54 24.18 -7.93
CA THR A 704 -21.14 22.85 -7.40
C THR A 704 -22.17 22.22 -6.44
N LEU A 705 -23.34 22.83 -6.24
CA LEU A 705 -24.34 22.36 -5.27
C LEU A 705 -24.92 20.97 -5.63
N ALA A 706 -25.14 20.70 -6.92
CA ALA A 706 -25.65 19.40 -7.38
C ALA A 706 -24.61 18.28 -7.18
N GLU A 707 -23.34 18.59 -7.41
CA GLU A 707 -22.21 17.68 -7.22
C GLU A 707 -21.99 17.37 -5.73
N LYS A 708 -22.06 18.39 -4.86
CA LYS A 708 -21.99 18.25 -3.40
C LYS A 708 -23.11 17.36 -2.86
N ARG A 709 -24.34 17.47 -3.40
CA ARG A 709 -25.47 16.59 -3.05
C ARG A 709 -25.21 15.15 -3.44
N TYR A 710 -24.71 14.90 -4.65
CA TYR A 710 -24.37 13.55 -5.11
C TYR A 710 -23.27 12.92 -4.23
N GLN A 711 -22.23 13.68 -3.89
CA GLN A 711 -21.14 13.22 -3.02
C GLN A 711 -21.63 12.92 -1.58
N GLN A 712 -22.52 13.74 -1.01
CA GLN A 712 -23.15 13.47 0.30
C GLN A 712 -24.04 12.21 0.28
N GLU A 713 -24.80 11.99 -0.79
CA GLU A 713 -25.65 10.81 -0.94
C GLU A 713 -24.82 9.52 -1.06
N MET A 714 -23.68 9.59 -1.77
CA MET A 714 -22.72 8.48 -1.89
C MET A 714 -22.08 8.14 -0.54
N LEU A 715 -21.58 9.15 0.20
CA LEU A 715 -21.02 8.97 1.54
C LEU A 715 -22.03 8.35 2.51
N ARG A 716 -23.30 8.76 2.43
CA ARG A 716 -24.37 8.15 3.24
C ARG A 716 -24.52 6.67 2.94
N ARG A 717 -24.52 6.28 1.65
CA ARG A 717 -24.64 4.86 1.24
C ARG A 717 -23.46 4.04 1.74
N GLU A 718 -22.24 4.57 1.66
CA GLU A 718 -21.04 3.91 2.19
C GLU A 718 -21.10 3.75 3.71
N ALA A 719 -21.55 4.78 4.45
CA ALA A 719 -21.74 4.71 5.90
C ALA A 719 -22.84 3.71 6.31
N GLU A 720 -23.94 3.61 5.56
CA GLU A 720 -25.01 2.61 5.78
C GLU A 720 -24.53 1.17 5.46
N GLN A 721 -23.65 1.00 4.48
CA GLN A 721 -23.01 -0.30 4.22
C GLN A 721 -22.08 -0.70 5.37
N LEU A 722 -21.28 0.25 5.87
CA LEU A 722 -20.38 0.03 6.99
C LEU A 722 -21.13 -0.30 8.29
N GLN A 723 -22.25 0.37 8.55
CA GLN A 723 -23.15 0.03 9.67
C GLN A 723 -23.60 -1.43 9.59
N ARG A 724 -24.04 -1.89 8.42
CA ARG A 724 -24.49 -3.27 8.21
C ARG A 724 -23.36 -4.28 8.40
N GLN A 725 -22.15 -3.95 7.95
CA GLN A 725 -20.96 -4.80 8.15
C GLN A 725 -20.66 -4.97 9.65
N ILE A 726 -20.71 -3.87 10.41
CA ILE A 726 -20.52 -3.88 11.87
C ILE A 726 -21.65 -4.64 12.59
N GLU A 727 -22.89 -4.52 12.12
CA GLU A 727 -24.04 -5.26 12.68
C GLU A 727 -23.93 -6.77 12.40
N GLN A 728 -23.46 -7.18 11.22
CA GLN A 728 -23.20 -8.59 10.91
C GLN A 728 -22.12 -9.20 11.81
N LEU A 729 -21.02 -8.47 12.03
CA LEU A 729 -19.97 -8.83 12.98
C LEU A 729 -20.54 -9.06 14.40
N GLN A 730 -21.43 -8.18 14.84
CA GLN A 730 -22.08 -8.30 16.16
C GLN A 730 -23.02 -9.51 16.23
N ARG A 731 -23.83 -9.76 15.19
CA ARG A 731 -24.74 -10.91 15.13
C ARG A 731 -23.99 -12.24 15.13
N GLN A 732 -22.85 -12.29 14.44
CA GLN A 732 -21.98 -13.47 14.42
C GLN A 732 -21.41 -13.78 15.82
N GLN A 733 -21.09 -12.74 16.60
CA GLN A 733 -20.64 -12.87 17.99
C GLN A 733 -21.76 -13.34 18.93
N GLN A 734 -22.97 -12.79 18.80
CA GLN A 734 -24.13 -13.18 19.61
C GLN A 734 -24.57 -14.64 19.34
N GLY A 735 -24.48 -15.09 18.08
CA GLY A 735 -24.80 -16.48 17.71
C GLY A 735 -23.81 -17.51 18.25
N GLN A 736 -22.56 -17.11 18.50
CA GLN A 736 -21.53 -17.99 19.09
C GLN A 736 -21.66 -18.07 20.61
N GLN A 737 -22.16 -17.02 21.27
CA GLN A 737 -22.29 -16.95 22.73
C GLN A 737 -23.58 -17.62 23.25
N SER A 738 -24.66 -17.67 22.45
CA SER A 738 -25.90 -18.36 22.80
C SER A 738 -25.76 -19.89 22.83
N GLN A 739 -24.75 -20.45 22.15
CA GLN A 739 -24.45 -21.89 22.18
C GLN A 739 -23.63 -22.30 23.42
N GLN A 740 -22.96 -21.36 24.07
CA GLN A 740 -22.13 -21.61 25.26
C GLN A 740 -22.82 -21.23 26.59
N GLY A 741 -23.84 -20.36 26.56
CA GLY A 741 -24.58 -19.93 27.74
C GLY A 741 -25.69 -20.89 28.22
N GLN A 742 -26.08 -21.88 27.41
CA GLN A 742 -27.15 -22.82 27.77
C GLN A 742 -26.65 -24.04 28.57
N SER A 743 -25.34 -24.25 28.66
CA SER A 743 -24.72 -25.33 29.45
C SER A 743 -24.38 -24.93 30.90
N SER A 744 -24.47 -23.64 31.27
CA SER A 744 -24.05 -23.15 32.60
C SER A 744 -25.19 -22.80 33.55
N GLN A 745 -26.46 -22.93 33.16
CA GLN A 745 -27.60 -22.58 34.03
C GLN A 745 -28.27 -23.78 34.72
N GLN A 746 -27.83 -25.01 34.47
CA GLN A 746 -28.38 -26.22 35.11
C GLN A 746 -27.52 -26.77 36.26
N SER A 747 -26.41 -26.12 36.61
CA SER A 747 -25.47 -26.58 37.66
C SER A 747 -25.59 -25.85 39.01
N GLN A 748 -26.56 -24.93 39.17
CA GLN A 748 -26.70 -24.15 40.42
C GLN A 748 -27.98 -24.44 41.22
N GLN A 749 -28.56 -25.64 41.08
CA GLN A 749 -29.72 -26.06 41.87
C GLN A 749 -29.58 -27.47 42.49
N GLN A 750 -28.34 -27.94 42.69
CA GLN A 750 -28.07 -29.20 43.38
C GLN A 750 -26.87 -29.03 44.31
N GLY A 751 -27.08 -28.33 45.42
CA GLY A 751 -26.06 -28.09 46.42
C GLY A 751 -26.63 -27.62 47.74
N GLN A 752 -27.79 -28.13 48.16
CA GLN A 752 -28.34 -27.79 49.47
C GLN A 752 -29.20 -28.93 50.03
N GLN A 753 -28.55 -30.04 50.40
CA GLN A 753 -29.16 -30.99 51.35
C GLN A 753 -28.15 -31.90 52.03
N SER A 754 -27.47 -31.37 53.08
CA SER A 754 -27.12 -32.10 54.31
C SER A 754 -26.23 -31.23 55.18
N GLN A 755 -26.76 -30.71 56.29
CA GLN A 755 -26.41 -31.16 57.65
C GLN A 755 -27.06 -30.21 58.67
N ASN A 756 -27.72 -30.80 59.67
CA ASN A 756 -28.54 -30.12 60.67
C ASN A 756 -27.75 -29.98 61.99
N GLY A 757 -27.80 -28.83 62.67
CA GLY A 757 -27.25 -28.67 64.04
C GLY A 757 -27.08 -27.25 64.62
N GLN A 758 -28.18 -26.64 65.11
CA GLN A 758 -28.36 -25.67 66.23
C GLN A 758 -27.54 -24.34 66.37
N PRO A 759 -28.06 -23.33 67.15
CA PRO A 759 -28.06 -21.93 66.72
C PRO A 759 -27.22 -20.98 67.60
N GLY A 760 -26.62 -19.94 67.01
CA GLY A 760 -25.86 -18.93 67.73
C GLY A 760 -25.69 -17.60 66.98
N GLN A 761 -26.47 -16.62 67.44
CA GLN A 761 -26.24 -15.17 67.51
C GLN A 761 -25.25 -14.45 66.55
N SER A 762 -25.82 -13.49 65.83
CA SER A 762 -25.28 -12.21 65.34
C SER A 762 -23.81 -11.87 65.65
N SER A 763 -23.01 -11.71 64.59
CA SER A 763 -22.02 -10.63 64.53
C SER A 763 -21.76 -10.24 63.07
N GLN A 764 -22.10 -9.00 62.78
CA GLN A 764 -21.91 -8.28 61.53
C GLN A 764 -20.44 -7.83 61.48
N GLN A 765 -19.61 -8.42 60.62
CA GLN A 765 -18.30 -7.81 60.29
C GLN A 765 -17.78 -8.22 58.91
N GLN A 766 -17.96 -7.27 57.98
CA GLN A 766 -17.03 -6.83 56.94
C GLN A 766 -15.93 -7.83 56.51
N ALA A 767 -16.16 -8.54 55.40
CA ALA A 767 -15.12 -9.21 54.62
C ALA A 767 -15.07 -8.62 53.21
N ASN A 768 -14.01 -7.84 52.98
CA ASN A 768 -13.59 -7.25 51.73
C ASN A 768 -13.05 -8.36 50.81
N GLY A 769 -13.91 -8.96 49.98
CA GLY A 769 -13.53 -9.92 48.94
C GLY A 769 -13.73 -9.30 47.56
N ARG A 770 -12.63 -8.96 46.86
CA ARG A 770 -12.63 -8.50 45.47
C ARG A 770 -13.25 -9.57 44.55
N PRO A 771 -14.24 -9.25 43.70
CA PRO A 771 -14.78 -10.19 42.72
C PRO A 771 -13.76 -10.48 41.61
N GLY A 772 -13.70 -11.74 41.17
CA GLY A 772 -12.89 -12.20 40.04
C GLY A 772 -13.19 -11.45 38.74
N GLN A 773 -12.13 -11.02 38.07
CA GLN A 773 -12.11 -9.99 37.02
C GLN A 773 -12.19 -10.55 35.58
N SER A 774 -12.55 -11.81 35.37
CA SER A 774 -12.56 -12.44 34.04
C SER A 774 -13.91 -12.40 33.31
N GLY A 775 -15.02 -12.12 34.01
CA GLY A 775 -16.37 -12.02 33.40
C GLY A 775 -16.81 -10.60 32.99
N SER A 776 -16.04 -9.57 33.35
CA SER A 776 -16.43 -8.16 33.16
C SER A 776 -15.94 -7.56 31.83
N SER A 777 -14.94 -8.15 31.17
CA SER A 777 -14.36 -7.62 29.93
C SER A 777 -15.34 -7.73 28.76
N SER A 778 -15.96 -8.89 28.57
CA SER A 778 -16.89 -9.16 27.46
C SER A 778 -18.20 -8.35 27.56
N ALA A 779 -18.67 -8.04 28.77
CA ALA A 779 -19.85 -7.21 28.98
C ALA A 779 -19.59 -5.72 28.64
N MET A 780 -18.40 -5.22 29.03
CA MET A 780 -17.98 -3.86 28.75
C MET A 780 -17.61 -3.66 27.26
N GLU A 781 -17.09 -4.69 26.61
CA GLU A 781 -16.82 -4.75 25.17
C GLU A 781 -18.13 -4.62 24.36
N ASN A 782 -19.15 -5.40 24.71
CA ASN A 782 -20.49 -5.29 24.12
C ASN A 782 -21.12 -3.91 24.35
N GLN A 783 -20.89 -3.29 25.50
CA GLN A 783 -21.39 -1.95 25.81
C GLN A 783 -20.71 -0.88 24.95
N THR A 784 -19.39 -0.97 24.78
CA THR A 784 -18.61 -0.05 23.92
C THR A 784 -18.99 -0.23 22.45
N MET A 785 -19.24 -1.47 22.01
CA MET A 785 -19.71 -1.78 20.65
C MET A 785 -21.09 -1.17 20.35
N ARG A 786 -22.01 -1.24 21.33
CA ARG A 786 -23.33 -0.59 21.23
C ARG A 786 -23.23 0.92 21.16
N GLN A 787 -22.39 1.54 22.01
CA GLN A 787 -22.13 2.98 21.96
C GLN A 787 -21.53 3.42 20.63
N THR A 788 -20.63 2.60 20.06
CA THR A 788 -20.07 2.85 18.72
C THR A 788 -21.17 2.84 17.65
N MET A 789 -22.11 1.89 17.73
CA MET A 789 -23.25 1.81 16.81
C MET A 789 -24.21 2.99 16.98
N GLU A 790 -24.50 3.41 18.21
CA GLU A 790 -25.34 4.59 18.49
C GLU A 790 -24.72 5.86 17.88
N ARG A 791 -23.41 6.04 18.00
CA ARG A 791 -22.68 7.19 17.43
C ARG A 791 -22.67 7.17 15.91
N LEU A 792 -22.55 5.99 15.32
CA LEU A 792 -22.64 5.81 13.87
C LEU A 792 -24.06 6.08 13.35
N GLN A 793 -25.10 5.67 14.08
CA GLN A 793 -26.50 6.01 13.76
C GLN A 793 -26.75 7.52 13.86
N GLN A 794 -26.28 8.17 14.92
CA GLN A 794 -26.36 9.63 15.06
C GLN A 794 -25.64 10.36 13.92
N ALA A 795 -24.49 9.85 13.47
CA ALA A 795 -23.78 10.39 12.31
C ALA A 795 -24.62 10.26 11.03
N LEU A 796 -25.25 9.10 10.80
CA LEU A 796 -26.11 8.85 9.64
C LEU A 796 -27.35 9.74 9.62
N ASP A 797 -27.95 10.00 10.78
CA ASP A 797 -29.10 10.91 10.89
C ASP A 797 -28.70 12.37 10.60
N ASN A 798 -27.55 12.81 11.09
CA ASN A 798 -27.00 14.13 10.77
C ASN A 798 -26.66 14.25 9.27
N MET A 799 -26.16 13.18 8.63
CA MET A 799 -25.93 13.14 7.18
C MET A 799 -27.25 13.22 6.38
N ARG A 800 -28.32 12.58 6.85
CA ARG A 800 -29.65 12.65 6.24
C ARG A 800 -30.24 14.06 6.32
N GLN A 801 -30.07 14.73 7.46
CA GLN A 801 -30.52 16.12 7.65
C GLN A 801 -29.74 17.08 6.75
N ALA A 802 -28.41 16.90 6.65
CA ALA A 802 -27.55 17.68 5.76
C ALA A 802 -27.87 17.51 4.27
N ALA A 803 -28.25 16.31 3.85
CA ALA A 803 -28.57 15.97 2.45
C ALA A 803 -30.01 16.32 2.04
N SER A 804 -30.88 16.70 2.99
CA SER A 804 -32.29 16.95 2.71
C SER A 804 -32.50 18.12 1.72
N SER A 805 -33.40 17.93 0.75
CA SER A 805 -33.58 18.82 -0.40
C SER A 805 -34.02 20.25 -0.05
N GLN A 806 -34.59 20.47 1.14
CA GLN A 806 -35.03 21.77 1.65
C GLN A 806 -33.95 22.55 2.42
N GLN A 807 -32.90 21.89 2.93
CA GLN A 807 -31.84 22.52 3.74
C GLN A 807 -30.44 22.41 3.13
N ALA A 808 -30.26 21.63 2.06
CA ALA A 808 -28.98 21.46 1.38
C ALA A 808 -28.42 22.79 0.84
N GLY A 809 -27.29 23.24 1.40
CA GLY A 809 -26.61 24.50 1.06
C GLY A 809 -26.83 25.63 2.08
N THR A 810 -27.54 25.37 3.18
CA THR A 810 -27.70 26.31 4.29
C THR A 810 -26.56 26.15 5.33
N PRO A 811 -26.25 27.19 6.12
CA PRO A 811 -25.29 27.07 7.25
C PRO A 811 -25.66 25.96 8.24
N GLN A 812 -26.96 25.64 8.35
CA GLN A 812 -27.48 24.54 9.16
C GLN A 812 -26.99 23.18 8.63
N SER A 813 -27.09 22.94 7.31
CA SER A 813 -26.63 21.69 6.68
C SER A 813 -25.12 21.48 6.80
N GLU A 814 -24.33 22.56 6.81
CA GLU A 814 -22.88 22.50 7.03
C GLU A 814 -22.56 22.16 8.50
N ALA A 815 -23.33 22.69 9.45
CA ALA A 815 -23.20 22.33 10.87
C ALA A 815 -23.63 20.88 11.15
N ASP A 816 -24.64 20.37 10.45
CA ASP A 816 -25.04 18.96 10.51
C ASP A 816 -23.96 18.05 9.90
N ALA A 817 -23.36 18.47 8.78
CA ALA A 817 -22.26 17.73 8.14
C ALA A 817 -21.00 17.64 9.02
N ARG A 818 -20.64 18.72 9.74
CA ARG A 818 -19.53 18.75 10.71
C ARG A 818 -19.81 17.85 11.91
N ARG A 819 -21.02 17.93 12.46
CA ARG A 819 -21.46 17.03 13.55
C ARG A 819 -21.41 15.57 13.12
N ALA A 820 -21.80 15.25 11.88
CA ALA A 820 -21.67 13.89 11.37
C ALA A 820 -20.20 13.42 11.32
N ALA A 821 -19.26 14.27 10.85
CA ALA A 821 -17.84 13.93 10.83
C ALA A 821 -17.27 13.69 12.24
N GLU A 822 -17.65 14.52 13.22
CA GLU A 822 -17.25 14.36 14.62
C GLU A 822 -17.76 13.03 15.20
N GLN A 823 -19.03 12.69 14.97
CA GLN A 823 -19.62 11.43 15.46
C GLN A 823 -18.98 10.19 14.82
N LEU A 824 -18.60 10.25 13.53
CA LEU A 824 -17.84 9.18 12.87
C LEU A 824 -16.43 9.02 13.48
N LYS A 825 -15.78 10.14 13.82
CA LYS A 825 -14.48 10.14 14.48
C LYS A 825 -14.55 9.60 15.91
N GLU A 826 -15.59 9.95 16.66
CA GLU A 826 -15.86 9.36 17.98
C GLU A 826 -16.09 7.84 17.88
N ALA A 827 -16.88 7.39 16.90
CA ALA A 827 -17.07 5.96 16.62
C ALA A 827 -15.74 5.24 16.33
N GLN A 828 -14.89 5.85 15.50
CA GLN A 828 -13.54 5.34 15.21
C GLN A 828 -12.67 5.25 16.47
N GLN A 829 -12.68 6.28 17.32
CA GLN A 829 -11.89 6.31 18.56
C GLN A 829 -12.34 5.24 19.58
N MET A 830 -13.66 5.03 19.74
CA MET A 830 -14.17 4.00 20.65
C MET A 830 -13.80 2.59 20.16
N LEU A 831 -13.90 2.34 18.86
CA LEU A 831 -13.54 1.05 18.26
C LEU A 831 -12.03 0.80 18.31
N SER A 832 -11.22 1.84 18.10
CA SER A 832 -9.76 1.79 18.28
C SER A 832 -9.36 1.54 19.74
N GLY A 833 -10.05 2.16 20.70
CA GLY A 833 -9.81 1.93 22.13
C GLY A 833 -10.20 0.51 22.58
N LEU A 834 -11.19 -0.11 21.95
CA LEU A 834 -11.57 -1.50 22.17
C LEU A 834 -10.48 -2.45 21.69
N ARG A 835 -9.94 -2.21 20.49
CA ARG A 835 -8.81 -2.96 19.91
C ARG A 835 -7.56 -2.90 20.81
N GLN A 836 -7.23 -1.72 21.34
CA GLN A 836 -6.04 -1.53 22.17
C GLN A 836 -6.14 -2.19 23.56
N ARG A 837 -7.36 -2.34 24.10
CA ARG A 837 -7.59 -3.11 25.33
C ARG A 837 -7.48 -4.62 25.10
N GLN A 838 -7.97 -5.11 23.96
CA GLN A 838 -7.81 -6.52 23.57
C GLN A 838 -6.34 -6.89 23.41
N SER A 839 -5.54 -6.05 22.75
CA SER A 839 -4.11 -6.30 22.58
C SER A 839 -3.34 -6.24 23.91
N GLY A 840 -3.72 -5.36 24.83
CA GLY A 840 -3.17 -5.33 26.20
C GLY A 840 -3.46 -6.60 27.00
N GLY A 841 -4.69 -7.11 26.95
CA GLY A 841 -5.08 -8.33 27.66
C GLY A 841 -4.29 -9.58 27.23
N LYS A 842 -3.94 -9.69 25.94
CA LYS A 842 -3.10 -10.79 25.43
C LYS A 842 -1.68 -10.73 25.99
N VAL A 843 -1.09 -9.54 26.14
CA VAL A 843 0.24 -9.39 26.74
C VAL A 843 0.22 -9.70 28.24
N ASP A 844 -0.87 -9.36 28.93
CA ASP A 844 -1.07 -9.73 30.33
C ASP A 844 -1.17 -11.26 30.50
N ASP A 845 -1.77 -11.96 29.52
CA ASP A 845 -1.83 -13.44 29.51
C ASP A 845 -0.44 -14.05 29.26
N LEU A 846 0.34 -13.49 28.33
CA LEU A 846 1.72 -13.92 28.06
C LEU A 846 2.62 -13.76 29.31
N ALA A 847 2.53 -12.62 29.99
CA ALA A 847 3.29 -12.35 31.21
C ALA A 847 2.92 -13.34 32.33
N ARG A 848 1.62 -13.63 32.51
CA ARG A 848 1.14 -14.63 33.49
C ARG A 848 1.60 -16.05 33.17
N GLN A 849 1.52 -16.47 31.90
CA GLN A 849 2.02 -17.79 31.49
C GLN A 849 3.54 -17.91 31.73
N ALA A 850 4.29 -16.85 31.47
CA ALA A 850 5.73 -16.82 31.76
C ALA A 850 6.03 -16.86 33.26
N ASP A 851 5.24 -16.16 34.10
CA ASP A 851 5.33 -16.25 35.56
C ASP A 851 5.09 -17.69 36.04
N GLU A 852 4.03 -18.33 35.58
CA GLU A 852 3.69 -19.71 35.92
C GLU A 852 4.76 -20.70 35.47
N LEU A 853 5.32 -20.51 34.27
CA LEU A 853 6.35 -21.37 33.72
C LEU A 853 7.69 -21.21 34.46
N ALA A 854 8.09 -19.98 34.78
CA ALA A 854 9.29 -19.71 35.58
C ALA A 854 9.16 -20.29 36.99
N GLN A 855 7.98 -20.20 37.61
CA GLN A 855 7.72 -20.77 38.93
C GLN A 855 7.72 -22.30 38.92
N ARG A 856 7.11 -22.93 37.89
CA ARG A 856 7.14 -24.39 37.72
C ARG A 856 8.56 -24.90 37.51
N GLN A 857 9.34 -24.24 36.66
CA GLN A 857 10.74 -24.56 36.45
C GLN A 857 11.57 -24.51 37.74
N GLN A 858 11.38 -23.49 38.59
CA GLN A 858 12.09 -23.40 39.88
C GLN A 858 11.73 -24.56 40.82
N ASN A 859 10.45 -24.95 40.84
CA ASN A 859 10.01 -26.10 41.61
C ASN A 859 10.60 -27.40 41.05
N PHE A 860 10.61 -27.55 39.73
CA PHE A 860 11.20 -28.69 39.03
C PHE A 860 12.70 -28.83 39.33
N GLU A 861 13.48 -27.75 39.23
CA GLU A 861 14.90 -27.75 39.58
C GLU A 861 15.11 -28.20 41.04
N GLY A 862 14.30 -27.70 41.98
CA GLY A 862 14.37 -28.08 43.38
C GLY A 862 13.96 -29.54 43.65
N GLN A 863 13.02 -30.08 42.88
CA GLN A 863 12.65 -31.49 42.91
C GLN A 863 13.77 -32.38 42.37
N LEU A 864 14.33 -32.02 41.22
CA LEU A 864 15.43 -32.75 40.58
C LEU A 864 16.69 -32.75 41.45
N ARG A 865 17.07 -31.61 42.03
CA ARG A 865 18.20 -31.49 42.98
C ARG A 865 18.01 -32.36 44.22
N ARG A 866 16.78 -32.48 44.75
CA ARG A 866 16.50 -33.37 45.90
C ARG A 866 16.55 -34.83 45.50
N ALA A 867 15.99 -35.17 44.35
CA ALA A 867 15.98 -36.53 43.82
C ALA A 867 17.39 -37.04 43.50
N VAL A 868 18.30 -36.14 43.11
CA VAL A 868 19.73 -36.44 42.87
C VAL A 868 20.60 -36.31 44.13
N GLY A 869 20.34 -35.33 44.99
CA GLY A 869 21.20 -34.96 46.13
C GLY A 869 20.94 -35.73 47.44
N ALA A 870 19.85 -36.49 47.56
CA ALA A 870 19.46 -37.16 48.80
C ALA A 870 20.37 -38.36 49.23
N GLN A 871 21.51 -38.58 48.60
CA GLN A 871 22.43 -39.69 48.94
C GLN A 871 23.76 -39.28 49.62
N GLY A 872 23.99 -37.99 49.87
CA GLY A 872 25.28 -37.49 50.36
C GLY A 872 25.58 -37.63 51.86
N GLN A 873 24.64 -38.04 52.72
CA GLN A 873 24.87 -38.10 54.17
C GLN A 873 24.21 -39.32 54.81
N GLN A 874 24.90 -40.47 54.73
CA GLN A 874 25.05 -41.47 55.79
C GLN A 874 25.59 -42.77 55.16
N GLN A 875 26.89 -43.03 55.33
CA GLN A 875 27.37 -44.42 55.46
C GLN A 875 28.80 -44.49 56.01
N GLN A 876 28.89 -45.13 57.17
CA GLN A 876 30.08 -45.70 57.78
C GLN A 876 30.55 -46.91 56.95
N PRO A 877 31.86 -47.20 56.84
CA PRO A 877 32.35 -48.24 55.93
C PRO A 877 32.23 -49.64 56.57
N GLY A 878 31.48 -50.53 55.93
CA GLY A 878 31.43 -51.96 56.23
C GLY A 878 32.06 -52.80 55.10
N PRO A 879 32.74 -53.92 55.41
CA PRO A 879 33.49 -54.69 54.41
C PRO A 879 32.64 -55.85 53.86
N PHE A 880 32.15 -55.71 52.63
CA PHE A 880 32.05 -56.73 51.56
C PHE A 880 31.16 -56.20 50.43
N GLY A 881 31.52 -56.52 49.18
CA GLY A 881 31.07 -55.83 47.98
C GLY A 881 29.57 -55.91 47.66
N GLN A 882 29.02 -54.76 47.30
CA GLN A 882 28.01 -54.55 46.27
C GLN A 882 28.06 -53.06 45.91
N GLN A 883 28.45 -52.74 44.67
CA GLN A 883 28.29 -51.38 44.12
C GLN A 883 26.79 -51.15 43.90
N GLY A 884 26.11 -50.74 44.97
CA GLY A 884 24.70 -50.34 44.97
C GLY A 884 24.53 -49.04 44.18
N GLN A 885 23.73 -49.11 43.13
CA GLN A 885 23.32 -48.01 42.26
C GLN A 885 22.69 -46.87 43.07
N GLY A 886 23.29 -45.68 42.96
CA GLY A 886 22.62 -44.41 43.27
C GLY A 886 21.76 -43.95 42.10
N ARG A 887 20.67 -44.65 41.78
CA ARG A 887 19.74 -44.25 40.71
C ARG A 887 18.38 -43.88 41.30
N MET A 888 17.83 -42.73 40.90
CA MET A 888 16.41 -42.41 41.07
C MET A 888 15.54 -43.61 40.69
N SER A 889 14.44 -43.85 41.41
CA SER A 889 13.52 -44.93 41.06
C SER A 889 12.91 -44.70 39.68
N ARG A 890 12.62 -45.78 38.96
CA ARG A 890 12.11 -45.71 37.57
C ARG A 890 10.80 -44.92 37.47
N ASP A 891 9.93 -45.03 38.47
CA ASP A 891 8.67 -44.29 38.53
C ASP A 891 8.91 -42.78 38.76
N GLN A 892 9.89 -42.44 39.59
CA GLN A 892 10.24 -41.04 39.86
C GLN A 892 10.95 -40.38 38.66
N GLN A 893 11.73 -41.15 37.88
CA GLN A 893 12.30 -40.70 36.60
C GLN A 893 11.22 -40.43 35.56
N GLN A 894 10.20 -41.29 35.46
CA GLN A 894 9.11 -41.11 34.52
C GLN A 894 8.28 -39.86 34.87
N GLN A 895 7.96 -39.66 36.16
CA GLN A 895 7.25 -38.47 36.62
C GLN A 895 7.99 -37.17 36.28
N LEU A 896 9.30 -37.11 36.55
CA LEU A 896 10.12 -35.94 36.24
C LEU A 896 10.26 -35.73 34.72
N TYR A 897 10.30 -36.80 33.92
CA TYR A 897 10.29 -36.69 32.47
C TYR A 897 8.96 -36.12 31.95
N ASP A 898 7.83 -36.62 32.44
CA ASP A 898 6.51 -36.19 32.00
C ASP A 898 6.24 -34.73 32.41
N GLU A 899 6.66 -34.33 33.60
CA GLU A 899 6.60 -32.93 34.06
C GLU A 899 7.48 -32.03 33.17
N ARG A 900 8.69 -32.50 32.80
CA ARG A 900 9.58 -31.78 31.90
C ARG A 900 9.05 -31.63 30.48
N ALA A 901 8.45 -32.68 29.95
CA ALA A 901 7.84 -32.66 28.62
C ALA A 901 6.71 -31.61 28.56
N LYS A 902 5.86 -31.56 29.60
CA LYS A 902 4.79 -30.56 29.71
C LYS A 902 5.32 -29.13 29.77
N GLU A 903 6.35 -28.85 30.58
CA GLU A 903 6.97 -27.51 30.63
C GLU A 903 7.56 -27.09 29.27
N THR A 904 8.14 -28.04 28.53
CA THR A 904 8.70 -27.77 27.21
C THR A 904 7.60 -27.38 26.21
N ASP A 905 6.47 -28.07 26.24
CA ASP A 905 5.35 -27.79 25.34
C ASP A 905 4.63 -26.48 25.70
N ASP A 906 4.50 -26.18 27.00
CA ASP A 906 4.02 -24.88 27.47
C ASP A 906 4.93 -23.73 26.99
N LEU A 907 6.26 -23.91 27.01
CA LEU A 907 7.20 -22.91 26.48
C LEU A 907 7.04 -22.70 24.96
N LYS A 908 6.85 -23.77 24.18
CA LYS A 908 6.63 -23.67 22.73
C LYS A 908 5.32 -22.96 22.40
N ARG A 909 4.25 -23.24 23.17
CA ARG A 909 2.97 -22.53 23.05
C ARG A 909 3.16 -21.05 23.35
N LEU A 910 3.89 -20.72 24.41
CA LEU A 910 4.21 -19.34 24.75
C LEU A 910 5.00 -18.64 23.63
N GLU A 911 5.99 -19.31 23.04
CA GLU A 911 6.77 -18.80 21.89
C GLU A 911 5.86 -18.47 20.70
N GLN A 912 4.97 -19.38 20.32
CA GLN A 912 4.02 -19.16 19.22
C GLN A 912 3.08 -17.99 19.51
N GLN A 913 2.54 -17.90 20.73
CA GLN A 913 1.67 -16.79 21.12
C GLN A 913 2.42 -15.45 21.12
N MET A 914 3.69 -15.43 21.53
CA MET A 914 4.54 -14.25 21.45
C MET A 914 4.81 -13.84 19.99
N GLN A 915 5.11 -14.79 19.08
CA GLN A 915 5.33 -14.49 17.66
C GLN A 915 4.09 -13.83 17.02
N ASN A 916 2.90 -14.30 17.39
CA ASN A 916 1.64 -13.74 16.94
C ASN A 916 1.42 -12.34 17.52
N ALA A 917 1.65 -12.16 18.81
CA ALA A 917 1.55 -10.85 19.46
C ALA A 917 2.55 -9.83 18.89
N VAL A 918 3.74 -10.23 18.43
CA VAL A 918 4.67 -9.32 17.73
C VAL A 918 4.06 -8.77 16.45
N ARG A 919 3.39 -9.63 15.67
CA ARG A 919 2.78 -9.27 14.39
C ARG A 919 1.56 -8.36 14.60
N GLU A 920 0.76 -8.65 15.61
CA GLU A 920 -0.43 -7.88 15.98
C GLU A 920 -0.09 -6.49 16.54
N LEU A 921 0.92 -6.41 17.42
CA LEU A 921 1.36 -5.15 18.03
C LEU A 921 2.18 -4.27 17.08
N ALA A 922 2.67 -4.80 15.94
CA ALA A 922 3.53 -4.04 15.03
C ALA A 922 2.85 -2.79 14.44
N GLY A 923 1.53 -2.85 14.24
CA GLY A 923 0.77 -1.74 13.66
C GLY A 923 0.26 -0.71 14.68
N THR A 924 0.08 -1.11 15.95
CA THR A 924 -0.57 -0.27 16.97
C THR A 924 0.37 0.15 18.09
N GLU A 925 1.34 -0.70 18.46
CA GLU A 925 2.26 -0.52 19.58
C GLU A 925 3.70 -0.91 19.19
N PRO A 926 4.37 -0.13 18.31
CA PRO A 926 5.67 -0.51 17.73
C PRO A 926 6.77 -0.68 18.79
N LYS A 927 6.71 0.04 19.92
CA LYS A 927 7.63 -0.14 21.04
C LYS A 927 7.44 -1.48 21.76
N ALA A 928 6.19 -1.87 22.00
CA ALA A 928 5.87 -3.16 22.64
C ALA A 928 6.22 -4.33 21.72
N SER A 929 5.89 -4.22 20.42
CA SER A 929 6.29 -5.19 19.38
C SER A 929 7.81 -5.35 19.31
N GLY A 930 8.57 -4.25 19.36
CA GLY A 930 10.03 -4.27 19.38
C GLY A 930 10.60 -5.04 20.58
N LYS A 931 10.13 -4.73 21.79
CA LYS A 931 10.56 -5.43 23.02
C LYS A 931 10.15 -6.91 23.04
N LEU A 932 8.95 -7.23 22.56
CA LEU A 932 8.47 -8.61 22.49
C LEU A 932 9.28 -9.44 21.47
N ARG A 933 9.68 -8.82 20.35
CA ARG A 933 10.59 -9.43 19.37
C ARG A 933 11.98 -9.66 19.93
N GLU A 934 12.48 -8.71 20.73
CA GLU A 934 13.75 -8.87 21.44
C GLU A 934 13.69 -10.04 22.43
N ALA A 935 12.61 -10.15 23.21
CA ALA A 935 12.39 -11.26 24.14
C ALA A 935 12.35 -12.63 23.44
N LEU A 936 11.62 -12.72 22.32
CA LEU A 936 11.63 -13.90 21.45
C LEU A 936 13.02 -14.24 20.93
N GLY A 937 13.75 -13.24 20.43
CA GLY A 937 15.09 -13.44 19.91
C GLY A 937 16.06 -13.96 20.97
N GLN A 938 16.00 -13.43 22.20
CA GLN A 938 16.83 -13.91 23.31
C GLN A 938 16.46 -15.32 23.76
N MET A 939 15.17 -15.65 23.82
CA MET A 939 14.69 -17.01 24.13
C MET A 939 15.21 -18.03 23.10
N GLN A 940 15.11 -17.71 21.82
CA GLN A 940 15.60 -18.56 20.72
C GLN A 940 17.12 -18.69 20.73
N GLN A 941 17.85 -17.59 21.00
CA GLN A 941 19.30 -17.60 21.08
C GLN A 941 19.83 -18.45 22.25
N GLN A 942 19.08 -18.53 23.35
CA GLN A 942 19.40 -19.39 24.49
C GLN A 942 19.00 -20.86 24.27
N GLU A 943 18.39 -21.20 23.12
CA GLU A 943 17.92 -22.54 22.75
C GLU A 943 17.09 -23.23 23.87
N LEU A 944 16.33 -22.45 24.66
CA LEU A 944 15.64 -22.95 25.86
C LEU A 944 14.77 -24.19 25.60
N PRO A 945 13.92 -24.25 24.55
CA PRO A 945 13.13 -25.46 24.27
C PRO A 945 13.99 -26.70 24.00
N ARG A 946 15.11 -26.52 23.30
CA ARG A 946 16.02 -27.62 22.95
C ARG A 946 16.76 -28.14 24.18
N ASP A 947 17.21 -27.23 25.04
CA ASP A 947 17.90 -27.56 26.28
C ASP A 947 16.96 -28.26 27.29
N MET A 948 15.70 -27.84 27.36
CA MET A 948 14.66 -28.51 28.15
C MET A 948 14.39 -29.93 27.66
N GLN A 949 14.26 -30.12 26.34
CA GLN A 949 14.11 -31.46 25.73
C GLN A 949 15.31 -32.37 26.01
N ARG A 950 16.53 -31.83 25.87
CA ARG A 950 17.77 -32.56 26.14
C ARG A 950 17.81 -33.05 27.60
N ASN A 951 17.45 -32.18 28.54
CA ASN A 951 17.41 -32.52 29.95
C ASN A 951 16.33 -33.56 30.29
N GLY A 952 15.16 -33.47 29.64
CA GLY A 952 14.14 -34.53 29.72
C GLY A 952 14.69 -35.89 29.29
N GLU A 953 15.39 -35.95 28.16
CA GLU A 953 16.04 -37.18 27.69
C GLU A 953 17.11 -37.72 28.64
N TYR A 954 17.88 -36.84 29.32
CA TYR A 954 18.80 -37.27 30.37
C TYR A 954 18.08 -37.88 31.57
N ILE A 955 16.98 -37.29 32.02
CA ILE A 955 16.16 -37.82 33.11
C ILE A 955 15.59 -39.20 32.73
N ARG A 956 15.05 -39.33 31.52
CA ARG A 956 14.51 -40.58 30.98
C ARG A 956 15.53 -41.72 30.91
N ARG A 957 16.80 -41.39 30.59
CA ARG A 957 17.91 -42.35 30.50
C ARG A 957 18.56 -42.64 31.86
N GLY A 958 18.05 -42.06 32.94
CA GLY A 958 18.61 -42.18 34.28
C GLY A 958 19.92 -41.43 34.50
N LEU A 959 20.20 -40.44 33.65
CA LEU A 959 21.33 -39.51 33.71
C LEU A 959 20.92 -38.16 34.35
N GLY A 960 20.00 -38.19 35.32
CA GLY A 960 19.44 -36.99 35.95
C GLY A 960 20.49 -36.08 36.63
N GLU A 961 21.63 -36.64 37.07
CA GLU A 961 22.78 -35.87 37.57
C GLU A 961 23.32 -34.85 36.55
N TYR A 962 23.33 -35.21 35.27
CA TYR A 962 23.77 -34.32 34.19
C TYR A 962 22.73 -33.24 33.88
N ALA A 963 21.44 -33.55 34.04
CA ALA A 963 20.37 -32.58 33.86
C ALA A 963 20.41 -31.48 34.95
N VAL A 964 20.71 -31.82 36.20
CA VAL A 964 20.80 -30.85 37.32
C VAL A 964 21.80 -29.72 37.05
N LEU A 965 22.90 -29.99 36.35
CA LEU A 965 23.94 -28.99 36.07
C LEU A 965 23.48 -27.92 35.06
N SER A 966 22.62 -28.28 34.12
CA SER A 966 22.07 -27.38 33.10
C SER A 966 20.73 -26.76 33.48
N GLU A 967 19.97 -27.36 34.41
CA GLU A 967 18.67 -26.84 34.86
C GLU A 967 18.76 -25.39 35.38
N SER A 968 19.84 -25.01 36.06
CA SER A 968 19.98 -23.63 36.55
C SER A 968 20.07 -22.59 35.42
N MET A 969 20.61 -22.95 34.25
CA MET A 969 20.66 -22.06 33.09
C MET A 969 19.27 -21.89 32.46
N ILE A 970 18.48 -22.95 32.46
CA ILE A 970 17.10 -22.94 31.97
C ILE A 970 16.22 -22.10 32.89
N THR A 971 16.37 -22.25 34.21
CA THR A 971 15.73 -21.41 35.23
C THR A 971 16.07 -19.93 35.04
N GLN A 972 17.34 -19.60 34.78
CA GLN A 972 17.75 -18.22 34.48
C GLN A 972 17.12 -17.69 33.18
N GLY A 973 17.11 -18.49 32.12
CA GLY A 973 16.49 -18.10 30.85
C GLY A 973 14.99 -17.84 30.95
N LEU A 974 14.25 -18.68 31.66
CA LEU A 974 12.82 -18.50 31.90
C LEU A 974 12.51 -17.29 32.80
N ASN A 975 13.34 -17.02 33.81
CA ASN A 975 13.23 -15.80 34.62
C ASN A 975 13.48 -14.53 33.77
N ASN A 976 14.47 -14.56 32.87
CA ASN A 976 14.73 -13.45 31.96
C ASN A 976 13.55 -13.21 31.00
N LEU A 977 13.00 -14.29 30.44
CA LEU A 977 11.82 -14.21 29.57
C LEU A 977 10.62 -13.59 30.29
N ARG A 978 10.35 -14.04 31.53
CA ARG A 978 9.33 -13.49 32.41
C ARG A 978 9.54 -11.99 32.62
N ASP A 979 10.74 -11.57 33.01
CA ASP A 979 11.06 -10.17 33.29
C ASP A 979 10.92 -9.29 32.03
N GLN A 980 11.28 -9.82 30.86
CA GLN A 980 11.08 -9.14 29.58
C GLN A 980 9.62 -8.96 29.23
N LEU A 981 8.78 -9.97 29.45
CA LEU A 981 7.34 -9.89 29.21
C LEU A 981 6.65 -8.88 30.13
N HIS A 982 7.06 -8.80 31.41
CA HIS A 982 6.66 -7.69 32.30
C HIS A 982 7.11 -6.32 31.77
N GLY A 983 8.30 -6.25 31.16
CA GLY A 983 8.80 -5.04 30.50
C GLY A 983 8.02 -4.63 29.24
N VAL A 984 7.39 -5.59 28.54
CA VAL A 984 6.45 -5.33 27.43
C VAL A 984 5.12 -4.83 27.99
N GLN A 985 4.61 -5.47 29.04
CA GLN A 985 3.37 -5.08 29.73
C GLN A 985 3.45 -3.63 30.24
N GLN A 986 4.55 -3.27 30.91
CA GLN A 986 4.80 -1.90 31.36
C GLN A 986 4.88 -0.89 30.21
N ALA A 987 5.41 -1.28 29.05
CA ALA A 987 5.47 -0.40 27.88
C ALA A 987 4.07 -0.11 27.31
N ILE A 988 3.15 -1.07 27.38
CA ILE A 988 1.75 -0.91 26.98
C ILE A 988 0.99 -0.07 28.02
N ASP A 989 1.24 -0.28 29.31
CA ASP A 989 0.59 0.48 30.39
C ASP A 989 1.04 1.94 30.45
N GLN A 990 2.31 2.23 30.17
CA GLN A 990 2.82 3.62 30.10
C GLN A 990 2.18 4.44 28.98
N ASN A 991 1.63 3.80 27.94
CA ASN A 991 0.86 4.47 26.89
C ASN A 991 -0.59 4.78 27.30
N LYS A 992 -1.11 4.20 28.39
CA LYS A 992 -2.48 4.43 28.89
C LYS A 992 -2.62 5.74 29.67
N ASP A 993 -1.58 6.16 30.37
CA ASP A 993 -1.59 7.37 31.20
C ASP A 993 -1.00 8.56 30.45
N GLY A 994 -1.83 9.23 29.64
CA GLY A 994 -1.48 10.48 28.95
C GLY A 994 -1.25 11.67 29.89
N LYS A 995 -0.26 11.61 30.80
CA LYS A 995 0.20 12.71 31.65
C LYS A 995 1.71 12.94 31.54
N ASP A 996 2.02 14.02 30.82
CA ASP A 996 3.16 14.95 30.90
C ASP A 996 4.61 14.43 31.05
N GLY A 997 5.45 14.96 30.16
CA GLY A 997 6.90 14.76 30.19
C GLY A 997 7.62 15.40 31.38
N LYS A 998 8.68 14.71 31.83
CA LYS A 998 10.03 15.20 32.17
C LYS A 998 10.80 14.07 32.88
N GLY A 999 11.84 13.53 32.24
CA GLY A 999 12.69 12.49 32.83
C GLY A 999 13.74 11.93 31.89
N ALA A 1000 14.79 12.72 31.67
CA ALA A 1000 16.11 12.51 31.04
C ALA A 1000 16.60 11.12 30.56
N ARG A 1001 17.21 11.15 29.35
CA ARG A 1001 18.19 10.24 28.68
C ARG A 1001 17.58 8.94 28.12
N ASP A 1002 17.50 8.67 26.81
CA ASP A 1002 18.54 8.80 25.76
C ASP A 1002 18.00 9.33 24.41
N ASP A 1003 18.55 10.46 23.96
CA ASP A 1003 18.19 11.18 22.72
C ASP A 1003 18.96 10.71 21.46
N LYS A 1004 19.64 9.56 21.52
CA LYS A 1004 20.41 9.02 20.38
C LYS A 1004 19.65 8.00 19.54
N ASP A 1005 18.80 7.18 20.16
CA ASP A 1005 18.07 6.12 19.44
C ASP A 1005 16.78 6.62 18.80
N SER A 1006 16.17 7.69 19.32
CA SER A 1006 15.00 8.32 18.69
C SER A 1006 15.35 8.94 17.35
N LYS A 1007 16.49 9.64 17.24
CA LYS A 1007 16.97 10.21 15.96
C LYS A 1007 17.48 9.16 14.98
N ALA A 1008 18.10 8.08 15.47
CA ALA A 1008 18.51 6.96 14.62
C ALA A 1008 17.31 6.17 14.10
N ALA A 1009 16.27 5.97 14.91
CA ALA A 1009 15.00 5.36 14.49
C ALA A 1009 14.23 6.27 13.54
N GLU A 1010 14.22 7.59 13.74
CA GLU A 1010 13.57 8.54 12.83
C GLU A 1010 14.32 8.66 11.49
N GLN A 1011 15.65 8.56 11.51
CA GLN A 1011 16.50 8.50 10.31
C GLN A 1011 16.42 7.14 9.59
N ALA A 1012 16.29 6.05 10.34
CA ALA A 1012 16.05 4.72 9.79
C ALA A 1012 14.64 4.61 9.22
N LEU A 1013 13.63 5.20 9.87
CA LEU A 1013 12.26 5.30 9.36
C LEU A 1013 12.23 6.16 8.11
N THR A 1014 12.90 7.31 8.05
CA THR A 1014 12.98 8.10 6.80
C THR A 1014 13.81 7.43 5.71
N GLN A 1015 14.79 6.60 6.03
CA GLN A 1015 15.50 5.77 5.06
C GLN A 1015 14.65 4.59 4.57
N VAL A 1016 13.88 3.96 5.45
CA VAL A 1016 12.94 2.88 5.13
C VAL A 1016 11.72 3.44 4.37
N GLU A 1017 11.26 4.65 4.66
CA GLU A 1017 10.22 5.36 3.90
C GLU A 1017 10.71 5.68 2.48
N ARG A 1018 11.96 6.13 2.33
CA ARG A 1018 12.57 6.37 1.00
C ARG A 1018 12.84 5.07 0.24
N LEU A 1019 13.25 4.01 0.94
CA LEU A 1019 13.49 2.70 0.35
C LEU A 1019 12.15 2.04 -0.03
N ARG A 1020 11.10 2.24 0.78
CA ARG A 1020 9.73 1.82 0.50
C ARG A 1020 9.12 2.63 -0.64
N GLN A 1021 9.38 3.93 -0.74
CA GLN A 1021 8.98 4.74 -1.90
C GLN A 1021 9.76 4.38 -3.17
N GLN A 1022 11.04 4.01 -3.06
CA GLN A 1022 11.81 3.47 -4.19
C GLN A 1022 11.35 2.06 -4.59
N LEU A 1023 11.00 1.21 -3.62
CA LEU A 1023 10.45 -0.12 -3.83
C LEU A 1023 9.01 -0.06 -4.34
N GLU A 1024 8.19 0.91 -3.93
CA GLU A 1024 6.86 1.18 -4.48
C GLU A 1024 6.96 1.76 -5.90
N ALA A 1025 7.98 2.59 -6.20
CA ALA A 1025 8.26 3.03 -7.57
C ALA A 1025 8.80 1.91 -8.48
N LEU A 1026 9.47 0.89 -7.91
CA LEU A 1026 9.91 -0.32 -8.62
C LEU A 1026 8.79 -1.37 -8.72
N GLN A 1027 7.94 -1.53 -7.69
CA GLN A 1027 6.77 -2.41 -7.68
C GLN A 1027 5.65 -1.87 -8.56
N GLN A 1028 5.44 -0.55 -8.66
CA GLN A 1028 4.51 0.02 -9.64
C GLN A 1028 4.95 -0.21 -11.10
N ARG A 1029 6.22 -0.60 -11.32
CA ARG A 1029 6.72 -1.06 -12.63
C ARG A 1029 6.58 -2.57 -12.86
N GLN A 1030 6.24 -3.37 -11.85
CA GLN A 1030 6.16 -4.84 -11.93
C GLN A 1030 4.81 -5.45 -11.53
N ASN A 1031 3.96 -4.77 -10.75
CA ASN A 1031 2.71 -5.30 -10.21
C ASN A 1031 1.43 -4.88 -10.98
N GLY A 1032 1.56 -4.61 -12.29
CA GLY A 1032 0.40 -4.44 -13.17
C GLY A 1032 -0.31 -5.74 -13.59
N GLN A 1033 -0.01 -6.88 -12.96
CA GLN A 1033 -0.55 -8.18 -13.32
C GLN A 1033 -1.15 -8.90 -12.10
N ASN A 1034 -2.47 -9.12 -12.20
CA ASN A 1034 -3.33 -10.05 -11.45
C ASN A 1034 -3.89 -9.62 -10.07
N GLY A 1035 -5.11 -9.06 -10.12
CA GLY A 1035 -6.12 -9.04 -9.06
C GLY A 1035 -7.47 -8.50 -9.61
N PRO A 1036 -8.65 -8.96 -9.12
CA PRO A 1036 -9.90 -9.03 -9.88
C PRO A 1036 -10.78 -7.76 -9.86
N SER A 1037 -11.52 -7.56 -10.95
CA SER A 1037 -12.64 -6.63 -11.15
C SER A 1037 -13.92 -7.11 -10.43
N GLY A 1038 -14.84 -6.27 -9.97
CA GLY A 1038 -14.88 -4.82 -10.04
C GLY A 1038 -16.22 -4.23 -9.56
N ARG A 1039 -16.29 -2.88 -9.52
CA ARG A 1039 -17.40 -2.07 -10.06
C ARG A 1039 -17.04 -0.58 -9.98
N ASN A 1040 -17.20 0.09 -11.12
CA ASN A 1040 -17.34 1.54 -11.33
C ASN A 1040 -16.21 2.47 -10.89
N GLY A 1041 -15.46 2.91 -11.91
CA GLY A 1041 -14.72 4.16 -11.89
C GLY A 1041 -15.65 5.38 -11.90
N GLN A 1042 -15.37 6.28 -10.97
CA GLN A 1042 -15.50 7.72 -11.13
C GLN A 1042 -14.16 8.33 -10.71
N GLN A 1043 -13.37 8.76 -11.68
CA GLN A 1043 -12.27 9.69 -11.45
C GLN A 1043 -12.85 11.07 -11.15
N PRO A 1044 -12.26 11.78 -10.20
CA PRO A 1044 -11.69 13.06 -10.60
C PRO A 1044 -10.28 13.30 -10.06
N GLY A 1045 -9.47 13.95 -10.89
CA GLY A 1045 -8.89 15.24 -10.55
C GLY A 1045 -8.01 15.29 -9.30
N ASN A 1046 -6.73 15.04 -9.52
CA ASN A 1046 -5.66 15.40 -8.61
C ASN A 1046 -5.54 16.94 -8.53
N GLN A 1047 -5.73 17.53 -7.35
CA GLN A 1047 -5.05 18.79 -7.03
C GLN A 1047 -4.69 18.86 -5.54
N ASN A 1048 -3.38 18.93 -5.33
CA ASN A 1048 -2.70 19.02 -4.06
C ASN A 1048 -2.32 20.49 -3.79
N GLY A 1049 -2.34 20.89 -2.51
CA GLY A 1049 -1.84 22.14 -1.97
C GLY A 1049 -2.78 22.65 -0.87
N GLN A 1050 -2.39 22.86 0.39
CA GLN A 1050 -1.09 23.31 0.88
C GLN A 1050 -1.05 23.18 2.41
N GLY A 1051 0.15 23.07 2.96
CA GLY A 1051 0.40 23.24 4.39
C GLY A 1051 0.36 24.72 4.83
N ASN A 1052 -0.14 24.88 6.06
CA ASN A 1052 0.43 25.65 7.17
C ASN A 1052 0.60 27.18 7.05
N GLN A 1053 -0.16 27.96 7.85
CA GLN A 1053 0.36 28.73 8.99
C GLN A 1053 -0.69 29.66 9.66
N ASN A 1054 -0.77 29.52 10.99
CA ASN A 1054 -0.93 30.52 12.06
C ASN A 1054 -1.87 31.73 11.91
N GLY A 1055 -2.78 31.85 12.89
CA GLY A 1055 -3.46 33.11 13.24
C GLY A 1055 -4.39 32.96 14.44
N GLN A 1056 -3.81 33.00 15.64
CA GLN A 1056 -4.46 32.97 16.95
C GLN A 1056 -5.32 34.24 17.19
N GLY A 1057 -6.53 34.11 17.74
CA GLY A 1057 -7.35 35.27 18.12
C GLY A 1057 -8.65 34.92 18.85
N ASN A 1058 -8.69 35.25 20.13
CA ASN A 1058 -9.74 35.02 21.14
C ASN A 1058 -11.17 35.54 20.81
N GLN A 1059 -12.14 34.80 21.34
CA GLN A 1059 -13.54 35.10 21.75
C GLN A 1059 -13.74 36.41 22.57
N PRO A 1060 -14.96 36.79 23.05
CA PRO A 1060 -16.35 36.40 22.69
C PRO A 1060 -17.41 37.56 22.67
N GLY A 1061 -18.63 37.27 22.21
CA GLY A 1061 -19.87 37.77 22.88
C GLY A 1061 -20.84 38.65 22.07
N GLY A 1062 -22.14 38.30 22.09
CA GLY A 1062 -23.23 39.24 21.75
C GLY A 1062 -24.56 38.61 21.31
N ASN A 1063 -25.44 38.31 22.28
CA ASN A 1063 -26.89 38.08 22.11
C ASN A 1063 -27.60 39.29 21.47
N GLN A 1064 -28.62 39.08 20.61
CA GLN A 1064 -30.01 39.53 20.88
C GLN A 1064 -31.02 39.19 19.76
N ALA A 1065 -32.26 39.03 20.23
CA ALA A 1065 -33.47 38.60 19.56
C ALA A 1065 -34.12 39.63 18.62
N GLY A 1066 -35.02 39.16 17.76
CA GLY A 1066 -35.98 39.99 17.00
C GLY A 1066 -37.11 39.15 16.38
N ASN A 1067 -38.34 39.45 16.77
CA ASN A 1067 -39.60 38.73 16.56
C ASN A 1067 -40.46 39.35 15.41
N ASN A 1068 -41.50 38.62 14.97
CA ASN A 1068 -42.64 38.99 14.08
C ASN A 1068 -42.32 39.19 12.58
N ASN A 1069 -43.19 38.86 11.61
CA ASN A 1069 -44.66 38.96 11.60
C ASN A 1069 -45.34 38.08 10.51
N GLN A 1070 -46.65 37.90 10.70
CA GLN A 1070 -47.65 37.12 9.95
C GLN A 1070 -48.04 37.63 8.54
N GLY A 1071 -48.67 36.73 7.77
CA GLY A 1071 -49.65 37.00 6.70
C GLY A 1071 -49.54 35.95 5.58
N GLY A 1072 -50.47 35.04 5.27
CA GLY A 1072 -51.91 34.96 5.52
C GLY A 1072 -52.68 35.35 4.26
N PHE A 1073 -52.98 34.42 3.36
CA PHE A 1073 -54.15 34.48 2.44
C PHE A 1073 -54.62 33.08 2.02
N GLN A 1074 -55.93 32.91 2.05
CA GLN A 1074 -56.71 31.69 1.82
C GLN A 1074 -57.88 32.04 0.87
N ARG A 1075 -58.34 31.02 0.12
CA ARG A 1075 -59.59 30.86 -0.69
C ARG A 1075 -59.29 30.62 -2.18
N GLY A 1076 -59.98 29.72 -2.89
CA GLY A 1076 -61.18 28.97 -2.53
C GLY A 1076 -61.56 27.93 -3.59
N SER A 1077 -62.54 27.13 -3.16
CA SER A 1077 -63.30 26.04 -3.80
C SER A 1077 -63.95 26.32 -5.15
N LEU A 1078 -64.15 25.29 -5.99
CA LEU A 1078 -65.46 24.62 -6.29
C LEU A 1078 -65.40 23.73 -7.56
N SER A 1079 -65.75 22.45 -7.37
CA SER A 1079 -66.68 21.58 -8.12
C SER A 1079 -66.89 21.77 -9.64
N ARG A 1080 -66.89 20.69 -10.45
CA ARG A 1080 -67.98 19.70 -10.67
C ARG A 1080 -67.92 19.01 -12.06
N ASP A 1081 -68.26 17.72 -12.04
CA ASP A 1081 -68.95 16.88 -13.05
C ASP A 1081 -68.34 16.50 -14.43
N GLY A 1082 -68.44 15.20 -14.74
CA GLY A 1082 -69.08 14.80 -16.00
C GLY A 1082 -68.49 13.62 -16.79
N GLN A 1083 -68.93 12.39 -16.46
CA GLN A 1083 -69.41 11.35 -17.39
C GLN A 1083 -68.50 10.68 -18.45
N GLN A 1084 -68.33 9.36 -18.23
CA GLN A 1084 -68.26 8.25 -19.21
C GLN A 1084 -69.49 8.21 -20.14
N PRO A 1085 -69.47 7.56 -21.33
CA PRO A 1085 -69.47 6.08 -21.39
C PRO A 1085 -68.94 5.36 -22.67
N ASN A 1086 -68.75 4.04 -22.50
CA ASN A 1086 -68.97 2.89 -23.40
C ASN A 1086 -68.55 2.87 -24.88
N GLY A 1087 -67.99 1.71 -25.28
CA GLY A 1087 -68.02 1.22 -26.66
C GLY A 1087 -67.20 -0.06 -26.86
N ALA A 1088 -67.88 -1.20 -27.00
CA ALA A 1088 -67.34 -2.55 -27.05
C ALA A 1088 -67.01 -3.07 -28.46
N ASN A 1089 -66.20 -4.14 -28.48
CA ASN A 1089 -66.20 -5.30 -29.39
C ASN A 1089 -65.95 -5.10 -30.91
N ALA A 1090 -64.92 -5.79 -31.42
CA ALA A 1090 -65.12 -6.81 -32.47
C ALA A 1090 -63.86 -7.68 -32.68
N ASN A 1091 -64.16 -8.97 -32.80
CA ASN A 1091 -63.32 -10.13 -33.01
C ASN A 1091 -63.02 -10.32 -34.51
N GLY A 1092 -61.92 -11.02 -34.86
CA GLY A 1092 -61.87 -11.78 -36.11
C GLY A 1092 -60.58 -11.69 -36.95
N GLY A 1093 -59.94 -12.84 -37.12
CA GLY A 1093 -59.59 -13.30 -38.48
C GLY A 1093 -58.11 -13.39 -38.84
N ALA A 1094 -57.60 -14.62 -38.77
CA ALA A 1094 -56.36 -15.10 -39.39
C ALA A 1094 -56.33 -14.93 -40.92
N PHE A 1095 -55.15 -14.80 -41.51
CA PHE A 1095 -54.69 -15.42 -42.77
C PHE A 1095 -53.20 -15.07 -43.00
N GLY A 1096 -52.33 -16.09 -43.19
CA GLY A 1096 -51.01 -15.92 -43.84
C GLY A 1096 -51.16 -15.84 -45.38
N PRO A 1097 -50.15 -16.15 -46.22
CA PRO A 1097 -48.71 -16.40 -45.97
C PRO A 1097 -47.77 -15.68 -46.99
N ASN A 1098 -46.49 -16.08 -46.99
CA ASN A 1098 -45.49 -16.00 -48.08
C ASN A 1098 -44.96 -14.62 -48.51
N ALA A 1099 -43.71 -14.33 -48.12
CA ALA A 1099 -42.54 -14.32 -49.01
C ALA A 1099 -41.26 -14.30 -48.16
#